data_AF-A0AAN8X6Z0-F1
#
_entry.id   AF-A0AAN8X6Z0-F1
#
_cell.length_a   1.000
_cell.length_b   1.000
_cell.length_c   1.000
_cell.angle_alpha   90.00
_cell.angle_beta   90.00
_cell.angle_gamma   90.00
#
_symmetry.space_group_name_H-M   'P 1'
#
loop_
_entity.id
_entity.type
_entity.pdbx_description
1 polymer ?
#
loop_
_entity_poly.entity_id
_entity_poly.type
_entity_poly.pdbx_seq_one_letter_code
_entity_poly.pdbx_strand_id
1 'polypeptide(L)'
;MVKMVPRRGWLKLSFLGLLALCGLVYVYYYSSTTANPQILKEKPLQESLRNPGSVADRRAERQSDAGSWHSDLSDAAGQVIPSHHCKTIPAPKTDVNTVDQFPKFEFQPAWMRGKEFWDTNFEKRYLKRRAKWKKLPLKVFLMPHSHNDPGWLKTYEEYYFHQTSKILHNMIEKLKIHSNMTFIWSEISFLSLWYERAHPTLRQQLKELVSSGRLEIVTGGWVMTDEANVHLYAMLDQLIEGHQWLSNVLGVRPISGWSVDPFGHGAAVPYLLRESGVKGTVVQRIHYAWKQWLAEQQLGDFHWRQVWDATGDSDILCHNRPYDIYSIKHSCGPHPQICLGYDFRKVPGEYTEYTIKSVPIDDHNVKHKAELLLEQYGRTGSLYPHNVVLVPIGDDFRYDHASEWDQQYASYSRLLNFINSDPKYHANIQFGTLKDYFAEVQNRMRDYPSLQGDFFVYSDIFSEGRPAYWSGYFATRPYWKVLDRQLESSLRSAEILYTWAYAWAVQEGQTRVVQLLEKDYEKLVRARRNLALFQHHDAITGTSKAYVMHDYAIKLHEGLHDTIAIAGEAAEALLLTPGAMSSLDHRAAPLNHLQPDFERATYERLPRKLPITVPRDQPRLMVMFNSLGQRRYEVIKVLVSSLDIRVTDEHGHEVPIQINPVWNDTGNGMAILSTQYELLFLADLPPLSVITYSIHRTHKSTMDNRASVYSNNYAPAPDQNYSPPFETRDVLPGDIQLESDQIKLLFDGTTGMLRSITDKSSGHVTQTAIRYAAYPSAQFKSGAYLFKPDPNAREPEEDVLSGAKPRLFIHSGPVASELSVMFGSVLMHTTRILHVSHKPLASAVYMENVFNLGGKYNSTETPGFPPHFRETELFMRIMTDIDNGPEPVFYTDQSGLHLQKRVRVQRIGIQGNYYPVSSATMIEDAGPGRRLTLLTDHATGAASWQQGWLEVMVERRTFYDDARGMGEGVTDQKRTVGRYWLLVENSQGPEPVARLSLAAHHLSNDLNYPTIPLINEGINADQLNSGAHLMTRPLPCPLHLMTFRTLPEPQYPSLLPSRTALMILHNQASSCTTSASVATCSGLNDSPFPGTKLTLQ
;
A
#
# COMPACT_ATOMS: atom_id res chain seq x y z
N MET A 1 -39.37 8.78 -47.16
CA MET A 1 -40.77 8.35 -47.38
C MET A 1 -40.98 7.06 -46.59
N VAL A 2 -42.20 6.82 -46.10
CA VAL A 2 -42.66 5.75 -45.17
C VAL A 2 -42.65 6.12 -43.68
N LYS A 3 -43.87 6.27 -43.15
CA LYS A 3 -44.31 6.53 -41.77
C LYS A 3 -44.25 5.26 -40.92
N MET A 4 -43.96 5.38 -39.62
CA MET A 4 -44.54 4.52 -38.58
C MET A 4 -44.88 5.34 -37.32
N VAL A 5 -46.01 4.96 -36.72
CA VAL A 5 -46.76 5.58 -35.61
C VAL A 5 -46.26 5.06 -34.26
N PRO A 6 -46.21 5.85 -33.17
CA PRO A 6 -45.90 5.32 -31.84
C PRO A 6 -47.18 4.81 -31.13
N ARG A 7 -47.12 3.58 -30.60
CA ARG A 7 -48.14 3.01 -29.71
C ARG A 7 -47.87 3.40 -28.25
N ARG A 8 -48.92 3.91 -27.58
CA ARG A 8 -49.03 4.12 -26.13
C ARG A 8 -48.79 2.82 -25.36
N GLY A 9 -47.88 2.81 -24.38
CA GLY A 9 -47.70 1.65 -23.51
C GLY A 9 -46.63 1.73 -22.43
N TRP A 10 -46.35 2.90 -21.82
CA TRP A 10 -45.29 3.02 -20.79
C TRP A 10 -45.72 3.66 -19.46
N LEU A 11 -47.00 4.03 -19.29
CA LEU A 11 -47.49 4.70 -18.07
C LEU A 11 -48.21 3.79 -17.05
N LYS A 12 -48.39 2.49 -17.35
CA LYS A 12 -49.11 1.56 -16.45
C LYS A 12 -48.20 0.63 -15.62
N LEU A 13 -46.92 0.45 -15.97
CA LEU A 13 -46.00 -0.43 -15.23
C LEU A 13 -45.33 0.28 -14.04
N SER A 14 -45.05 1.58 -14.15
CA SER A 14 -44.42 2.36 -13.07
C SER A 14 -45.36 2.60 -11.87
N PHE A 15 -46.67 2.61 -12.09
CA PHE A 15 -47.66 2.84 -11.04
C PHE A 15 -47.94 1.58 -10.19
N LEU A 16 -47.79 0.38 -10.78
CA LEU A 16 -47.94 -0.89 -10.09
C LEU A 16 -46.73 -1.23 -9.21
N GLY A 17 -45.52 -0.83 -9.62
CA GLY A 17 -44.30 -1.00 -8.81
C GLY A 17 -44.27 -0.14 -7.55
N LEU A 18 -44.81 1.09 -7.62
CA LEU A 18 -44.84 2.01 -6.47
C LEU A 18 -45.83 1.56 -5.39
N LEU A 19 -46.98 0.97 -5.77
CA LEU A 19 -47.98 0.46 -4.83
C LEU A 19 -47.49 -0.80 -4.09
N ALA A 20 -46.69 -1.65 -4.73
CA ALA A 20 -46.10 -2.83 -4.10
C ALA A 20 -45.02 -2.44 -3.06
N LEU A 21 -44.25 -1.40 -3.33
CA LEU A 21 -43.22 -0.90 -2.40
C LEU A 21 -43.85 -0.25 -1.14
N CYS A 22 -44.91 0.54 -1.31
CA CYS A 22 -45.63 1.14 -0.18
C CYS A 22 -46.36 0.09 0.69
N GLY A 23 -46.85 -1.01 0.09
CA GLY A 23 -47.47 -2.11 0.82
C GLY A 23 -46.49 -2.88 1.71
N LEU A 24 -45.25 -3.09 1.26
CA LEU A 24 -44.21 -3.78 2.04
C LEU A 24 -43.69 -2.93 3.20
N VAL A 25 -43.58 -1.62 3.02
CA VAL A 25 -43.20 -0.68 4.10
C VAL A 25 -44.29 -0.59 5.17
N TYR A 26 -45.57 -0.64 4.78
CA TYR A 26 -46.71 -0.62 5.71
C TYR A 26 -46.81 -1.90 6.56
N VAL A 27 -46.56 -3.09 5.97
CA VAL A 27 -46.58 -4.37 6.70
C VAL A 27 -45.40 -4.49 7.67
N TYR A 28 -44.22 -3.99 7.29
CA TYR A 28 -43.06 -3.98 8.18
C TYR A 28 -43.31 -3.10 9.42
N TYR A 29 -43.85 -1.89 9.23
CA TYR A 29 -44.08 -0.92 10.31
C TYR A 29 -45.17 -1.38 11.30
N TYR A 30 -46.22 -2.06 10.83
CA TYR A 30 -47.31 -2.53 11.69
C TYR A 30 -46.99 -3.83 12.45
N SER A 31 -46.01 -4.63 11.98
CA SER A 31 -45.57 -5.86 12.68
C SER A 31 -44.66 -5.58 13.89
N SER A 32 -44.04 -4.39 13.95
CA SER A 32 -43.17 -3.97 15.05
C SER A 32 -43.89 -3.26 16.20
N THR A 33 -45.19 -3.00 16.09
CA THR A 33 -45.94 -2.23 17.09
C THR A 33 -47.23 -2.95 17.49
N THR A 34 -47.14 -4.09 18.17
CA THR A 34 -48.19 -4.60 19.08
C THR A 34 -47.68 -5.83 19.86
N ALA A 35 -46.99 -5.60 20.97
CA ALA A 35 -46.97 -6.55 22.09
C ALA A 35 -47.37 -5.78 23.35
N ASN A 36 -48.51 -6.16 23.90
CA ASN A 36 -49.34 -5.43 24.85
C ASN A 36 -48.69 -5.37 26.26
N PRO A 37 -48.75 -4.23 26.98
CA PRO A 37 -48.31 -4.15 28.37
C PRO A 37 -49.49 -4.41 29.31
N GLN A 38 -49.34 -5.30 30.31
CA GLN A 38 -49.87 -5.07 31.67
C GLN A 38 -49.48 -6.15 32.71
N ILE A 39 -48.96 -5.62 33.83
CA ILE A 39 -49.08 -6.04 35.24
C ILE A 39 -48.19 -7.20 35.72
N LEU A 40 -47.18 -6.85 36.55
CA LEU A 40 -47.22 -7.12 37.99
C LEU A 40 -46.47 -6.01 38.75
N LYS A 41 -47.11 -5.54 39.83
CA LYS A 41 -46.77 -4.38 40.66
C LYS A 41 -45.71 -4.74 41.68
N GLU A 42 -44.69 -3.90 41.85
CA GLU A 42 -43.93 -3.81 43.10
C GLU A 42 -44.21 -2.48 43.79
N LYS A 43 -44.45 -2.56 45.10
CA LYS A 43 -44.56 -1.41 46.02
C LYS A 43 -43.19 -1.14 46.67
N PRO A 44 -42.92 0.11 47.10
CA PRO A 44 -41.60 0.57 47.49
C PRO A 44 -41.37 0.50 49.01
N LEU A 45 -40.11 0.52 49.42
CA LEU A 45 -39.72 0.94 50.78
C LEU A 45 -38.35 1.64 50.77
N GLN A 46 -38.39 2.87 51.29
CA GLN A 46 -37.30 3.81 51.54
C GLN A 46 -36.43 3.41 52.75
N GLU A 47 -35.17 3.86 52.68
CA GLU A 47 -34.30 4.38 53.74
C GLU A 47 -34.00 3.54 55.00
N SER A 48 -32.72 3.28 55.25
CA SER A 48 -31.98 4.02 56.29
C SER A 48 -30.48 3.71 56.31
N LEU A 49 -29.69 4.79 56.46
CA LEU A 49 -28.28 4.81 56.83
C LEU A 49 -28.09 4.35 58.29
N ARG A 50 -26.98 3.63 58.58
CA ARG A 50 -26.04 3.86 59.72
C ARG A 50 -25.02 2.72 59.89
N ASN A 51 -23.77 2.98 59.47
CA ASN A 51 -22.49 2.94 60.23
C ASN A 51 -22.03 1.66 61.01
N PRO A 52 -20.75 1.57 61.45
CA PRO A 52 -19.75 0.62 60.94
C PRO A 52 -19.25 -0.41 61.97
N GLY A 53 -18.58 -1.48 61.53
CA GLY A 53 -17.93 -2.41 62.46
C GLY A 53 -17.20 -3.58 61.79
N SER A 54 -15.89 -3.64 62.07
CA SER A 54 -14.91 -4.71 61.82
C SER A 54 -15.40 -6.15 61.86
N VAL A 55 -14.75 -7.06 61.12
CA VAL A 55 -13.82 -8.06 61.69
C VAL A 55 -12.95 -8.64 60.56
N ALA A 56 -11.66 -8.73 60.88
CA ALA A 56 -10.55 -9.21 60.08
C ALA A 56 -10.54 -10.73 59.85
N ASP A 57 -9.59 -11.13 58.99
CA ASP A 57 -8.99 -12.45 58.85
C ASP A 57 -9.83 -13.62 58.33
N ARG A 58 -9.57 -13.95 57.05
CA ARG A 58 -8.82 -15.17 56.68
C ARG A 58 -8.52 -15.14 55.18
N ARG A 59 -7.30 -14.72 54.83
CA ARG A 59 -6.72 -14.79 53.49
C ARG A 59 -5.41 -15.60 53.58
N ALA A 60 -5.53 -16.91 53.36
CA ALA A 60 -4.50 -17.87 53.00
C ALA A 60 -5.33 -19.09 52.54
N GLU A 61 -5.35 -19.54 51.29
CA GLU A 61 -4.28 -19.91 50.39
C GLU A 61 -4.80 -19.87 48.93
N ARG A 62 -3.88 -19.98 47.97
CA ARG A 62 -4.04 -20.02 46.49
C ARG A 62 -3.81 -18.69 45.76
N GLN A 63 -2.55 -18.27 45.79
CA GLN A 63 -1.91 -17.58 44.67
C GLN A 63 -0.49 -18.17 44.51
N SER A 64 -0.32 -19.04 43.51
CA SER A 64 0.97 -19.37 42.92
C SER A 64 0.71 -19.81 41.47
N ASP A 65 0.94 -18.87 40.56
CA ASP A 65 1.62 -19.04 39.26
C ASP A 65 1.10 -18.01 38.24
N ALA A 66 1.45 -16.76 38.52
CA ALA A 66 1.61 -15.69 37.53
C ALA A 66 2.97 -15.05 37.81
N GLY A 67 4.00 -15.53 37.11
CA GLY A 67 5.36 -15.02 37.21
C GLY A 67 5.48 -13.62 36.60
N SER A 68 6.03 -12.70 37.39
CA SER A 68 6.21 -11.27 37.14
C SER A 68 7.32 -10.96 36.14
N TRP A 69 7.01 -10.13 35.14
CA TRP A 69 8.00 -9.31 34.42
C TRP A 69 8.09 -7.94 35.08
N HIS A 70 8.66 -7.86 36.29
CA HIS A 70 9.04 -6.59 36.91
C HIS A 70 10.10 -6.82 38.00
N SER A 71 11.37 -6.74 37.64
CA SER A 71 12.48 -6.26 38.48
C SER A 71 13.78 -6.43 37.69
N ASP A 72 14.36 -5.31 37.26
CA ASP A 72 15.81 -5.07 37.12
C ASP A 72 16.04 -3.69 36.46
N LEU A 73 15.51 -2.64 37.10
CA LEU A 73 15.81 -1.25 36.75
C LEU A 73 15.98 -0.42 38.03
N SER A 74 16.89 -0.86 38.91
CA SER A 74 17.39 -0.05 40.01
C SER A 74 18.73 -0.61 40.46
N ASP A 75 19.79 -0.38 39.67
CA ASP A 75 21.18 -0.30 40.14
C ASP A 75 22.13 -0.03 38.96
N ALA A 76 22.23 1.23 38.56
CA ALA A 76 23.35 1.75 37.76
C ALA A 76 23.37 3.29 37.80
N ALA A 77 23.36 3.87 39.01
CA ALA A 77 23.66 5.28 39.20
C ALA A 77 25.18 5.48 39.03
N GLY A 78 25.61 5.74 37.79
CA GLY A 78 27.00 6.07 37.48
C GLY A 78 27.50 5.40 36.20
N GLN A 79 26.94 5.77 35.05
CA GLN A 79 27.60 5.51 33.76
C GLN A 79 27.63 6.78 32.90
N VAL A 80 28.87 7.10 32.55
CA VAL A 80 29.36 8.06 31.56
C VAL A 80 28.36 8.30 30.41
N ILE A 81 28.08 9.58 30.13
CA ILE A 81 27.34 10.04 28.94
C ILE A 81 28.00 9.42 27.70
N PRO A 82 27.36 8.50 26.96
CA PRO A 82 27.92 7.98 25.73
C PRO A 82 27.89 9.12 24.70
N SER A 83 29.05 9.48 24.16
CA SER A 83 29.14 10.34 22.97
C SER A 83 28.22 9.78 21.87
N HIS A 84 27.23 10.57 21.44
CA HIS A 84 26.26 10.19 20.39
C HIS A 84 26.94 10.05 19.03
N HIS A 85 27.56 8.89 18.81
CA HIS A 85 28.03 8.48 17.49
C HIS A 85 26.88 7.81 16.74
N CYS A 86 26.55 8.31 15.54
CA CYS A 86 25.67 7.62 14.62
C CYS A 86 26.24 6.22 14.36
N LYS A 87 25.52 5.18 14.78
CA LYS A 87 26.00 3.80 14.74
C LYS A 87 25.75 3.22 13.35
N THR A 88 26.82 2.86 12.65
CA THR A 88 26.73 2.06 11.43
C THR A 88 26.10 0.70 11.76
N ILE A 89 25.10 0.28 10.98
CA ILE A 89 24.48 -1.03 11.13
C ILE A 89 25.35 -2.04 10.37
N PRO A 90 25.89 -3.08 11.05
CA PRO A 90 26.63 -4.12 10.36
C PRO A 90 25.68 -4.92 9.47
N ALA A 91 26.12 -5.24 8.26
CA ALA A 91 25.38 -6.16 7.41
C ALA A 91 25.36 -7.57 8.04
N PRO A 92 24.23 -8.30 7.96
CA PRO A 92 24.16 -9.67 8.43
C PRO A 92 25.14 -10.57 7.66
N LYS A 93 25.63 -11.61 8.34
CA LYS A 93 26.24 -12.75 7.67
C LYS A 93 25.17 -13.81 7.50
N THR A 94 24.85 -14.14 6.25
CA THR A 94 23.91 -15.21 5.90
C THR A 94 24.56 -16.25 5.00
N ASP A 95 23.97 -17.44 4.96
CA ASP A 95 24.40 -18.52 4.07
C ASP A 95 24.09 -18.20 2.60
N VAL A 96 22.99 -17.47 2.37
CA VAL A 96 22.56 -17.03 1.04
C VAL A 96 22.28 -15.53 1.05
N ASN A 97 22.86 -14.82 0.09
CA ASN A 97 22.51 -13.44 -0.26
C ASN A 97 21.89 -13.43 -1.66
N THR A 98 20.63 -13.01 -1.78
CA THR A 98 19.93 -13.08 -3.07
C THR A 98 20.56 -12.19 -4.14
N VAL A 99 21.09 -11.02 -3.76
CA VAL A 99 21.76 -10.08 -4.68
C VAL A 99 23.05 -10.68 -5.25
N ASP A 100 23.82 -11.38 -4.42
CA ASP A 100 25.09 -11.98 -4.84
C ASP A 100 24.91 -13.28 -5.65
N GLN A 101 23.81 -13.99 -5.40
CA GLN A 101 23.56 -15.30 -5.99
C GLN A 101 22.80 -15.21 -7.33
N PHE A 102 21.84 -14.29 -7.46
CA PHE A 102 20.98 -14.19 -8.65
C PHE A 102 21.75 -13.99 -9.98
N PRO A 103 22.82 -13.16 -10.05
CA PRO A 103 23.65 -13.01 -11.25
C PRO A 103 24.48 -14.25 -11.61
N LYS A 104 24.50 -15.31 -10.79
CA LYS A 104 25.23 -16.56 -11.05
C LYS A 104 24.37 -17.63 -11.71
N PHE A 105 23.05 -17.47 -11.76
CA PHE A 105 22.16 -18.48 -12.34
C PHE A 105 22.32 -18.69 -13.84
N GLU A 106 21.91 -19.84 -14.34
CA GLU A 106 21.64 -20.02 -15.76
C GLU A 106 20.17 -19.64 -16.02
N PHE A 107 19.93 -18.59 -16.80
CA PHE A 107 18.57 -18.11 -17.13
C PHE A 107 18.00 -18.72 -18.42
N GLN A 108 18.77 -19.59 -19.08
CA GLN A 108 18.32 -20.37 -20.22
C GLN A 108 18.64 -21.86 -20.09
N PRO A 109 18.30 -22.51 -18.97
CA PRO A 109 18.71 -23.89 -18.74
C PRO A 109 18.05 -24.85 -19.75
N ALA A 110 18.75 -25.94 -20.05
CA ALA A 110 18.37 -26.89 -21.10
C ALA A 110 16.95 -27.46 -20.92
N TRP A 111 16.51 -27.67 -19.68
CA TRP A 111 15.19 -28.24 -19.36
C TRP A 111 14.02 -27.34 -19.82
N MET A 112 14.22 -26.02 -19.98
CA MET A 112 13.15 -25.15 -20.49
C MET A 112 12.78 -25.48 -21.94
N ARG A 113 13.76 -25.90 -22.76
CA ARG A 113 13.49 -26.32 -24.14
C ARG A 113 12.71 -27.64 -24.18
N GLY A 114 13.05 -28.58 -23.27
CA GLY A 114 12.38 -29.86 -23.13
C GLY A 114 11.07 -29.82 -22.36
N LYS A 115 10.77 -28.71 -21.66
CA LYS A 115 9.66 -28.57 -20.70
C LYS A 115 9.64 -29.66 -19.61
N GLU A 116 10.82 -30.15 -19.23
CA GLU A 116 11.01 -31.24 -18.26
C GLU A 116 11.92 -30.78 -17.12
N PHE A 117 11.33 -30.11 -16.11
CA PHE A 117 12.04 -29.61 -14.93
C PHE A 117 12.73 -30.74 -14.12
N TRP A 118 12.16 -31.95 -14.16
CA TRP A 118 12.65 -33.09 -13.39
C TRP A 118 13.69 -33.89 -14.16
N ASP A 119 14.96 -33.55 -13.96
CA ASP A 119 16.07 -34.18 -14.67
C ASP A 119 16.53 -35.52 -14.06
N THR A 120 17.51 -36.15 -14.72
CA THR A 120 18.11 -37.41 -14.26
C THR A 120 18.84 -37.30 -12.92
N ASN A 121 19.31 -36.11 -12.51
CA ASN A 121 19.97 -35.92 -11.23
C ASN A 121 18.95 -35.92 -10.08
N PHE A 122 17.83 -35.24 -10.26
CA PHE A 122 16.70 -35.30 -9.33
C PHE A 122 16.15 -36.73 -9.22
N GLU A 123 16.00 -37.44 -10.34
CA GLU A 123 15.52 -38.83 -10.30
C GLU A 123 16.48 -39.76 -9.54
N LYS A 124 17.80 -39.67 -9.77
CA LYS A 124 18.80 -40.42 -9.00
C LYS A 124 18.74 -40.11 -7.50
N ARG A 125 18.56 -38.84 -7.15
CA ARG A 125 18.43 -38.38 -5.75
C ARG A 125 17.18 -38.97 -5.10
N TYR A 126 16.05 -38.92 -5.79
CA TYR A 126 14.80 -39.54 -5.36
C TYR A 126 14.97 -41.04 -5.09
N LEU A 127 15.53 -41.80 -6.03
CA LEU A 127 15.74 -43.25 -5.86
C LEU A 127 16.65 -43.55 -4.65
N LYS A 128 17.71 -42.76 -4.46
CA LYS A 128 18.59 -42.85 -3.28
C LYS A 128 17.87 -42.54 -1.98
N ARG A 129 16.94 -41.58 -1.98
CA ARG A 129 16.10 -41.23 -0.81
C ARG A 129 15.07 -42.33 -0.52
N ARG A 130 14.39 -42.85 -1.55
CA ARG A 130 13.39 -43.93 -1.45
C ARG A 130 13.97 -45.17 -0.79
N ALA A 131 15.19 -45.56 -1.16
CA ALA A 131 15.90 -46.67 -0.52
C ALA A 131 16.15 -46.50 1.00
N LYS A 132 16.06 -45.26 1.51
CA LYS A 132 16.28 -44.92 2.93
C LYS A 132 14.98 -44.66 3.71
N TRP A 133 13.80 -44.83 3.12
CA TRP A 133 12.52 -44.54 3.80
C TRP A 133 12.31 -45.34 5.09
N LYS A 134 12.91 -46.54 5.22
CA LYS A 134 12.89 -47.28 6.49
C LYS A 134 13.53 -46.50 7.66
N LYS A 135 14.53 -45.65 7.39
CA LYS A 135 15.23 -44.82 8.39
C LYS A 135 14.62 -43.43 8.53
N LEU A 136 14.18 -42.84 7.41
CA LEU A 136 13.52 -41.53 7.39
C LEU A 136 12.24 -41.65 6.55
N PRO A 137 11.12 -42.07 7.17
CA PRO A 137 9.86 -42.29 6.46
C PRO A 137 9.37 -41.02 5.75
N LEU A 138 8.68 -41.20 4.62
CA LEU A 138 8.03 -40.08 3.95
C LEU A 138 6.81 -39.63 4.77
N LYS A 139 6.73 -38.35 5.12
CA LYS A 139 5.53 -37.76 5.74
C LYS A 139 4.90 -36.78 4.78
N VAL A 140 3.59 -36.89 4.58
CA VAL A 140 2.85 -36.04 3.64
C VAL A 140 1.65 -35.44 4.36
N PHE A 141 1.52 -34.11 4.26
CA PHE A 141 0.36 -33.37 4.72
C PHE A 141 -0.45 -32.91 3.52
N LEU A 142 -1.62 -33.49 3.36
CA LEU A 142 -2.64 -33.07 2.42
C LEU A 142 -3.35 -31.85 3.02
N MET A 143 -3.25 -30.70 2.38
CA MET A 143 -3.74 -29.43 2.91
C MET A 143 -4.79 -28.83 1.96
N PRO A 144 -6.09 -29.15 2.18
CA PRO A 144 -7.17 -28.49 1.48
C PRO A 144 -7.16 -26.97 1.68
N HIS A 145 -7.32 -26.23 0.58
CA HIS A 145 -7.38 -24.77 0.59
C HIS A 145 -8.26 -24.26 -0.56
N SER A 146 -8.64 -22.99 -0.52
CA SER A 146 -9.32 -22.31 -1.63
C SER A 146 -8.77 -20.89 -1.72
N HIS A 147 -8.17 -20.53 -2.85
CA HIS A 147 -7.69 -19.17 -3.07
C HIS A 147 -8.87 -18.29 -3.52
N ASN A 148 -9.15 -17.21 -2.78
CA ASN A 148 -10.35 -16.39 -3.00
C ASN A 148 -9.95 -14.94 -3.16
N ASP A 149 -9.81 -14.48 -4.41
CA ASP A 149 -9.48 -13.10 -4.71
C ASP A 149 -10.58 -12.13 -4.26
N PRO A 150 -10.26 -11.16 -3.40
CA PRO A 150 -11.17 -10.09 -2.99
C PRO A 150 -11.41 -9.04 -4.08
N GLY A 151 -11.59 -9.52 -5.33
CA GLY A 151 -11.75 -8.78 -6.58
C GLY A 151 -10.60 -9.06 -7.55
N TRP A 152 -10.92 -9.41 -8.80
CA TRP A 152 -9.94 -9.68 -9.87
C TRP A 152 -10.65 -9.68 -11.23
N LEU A 153 -11.29 -10.82 -11.57
CA LEU A 153 -12.15 -10.92 -12.76
C LEU A 153 -13.58 -10.49 -12.48
N LYS A 154 -13.99 -10.52 -11.20
CA LYS A 154 -15.26 -10.05 -10.65
C LYS A 154 -15.00 -9.15 -9.46
N THR A 155 -16.00 -8.37 -9.04
CA THR A 155 -15.86 -7.56 -7.82
C THR A 155 -15.84 -8.45 -6.57
N TYR A 156 -15.39 -7.88 -5.46
CA TYR A 156 -15.43 -8.52 -4.14
C TYR A 156 -16.82 -9.09 -3.83
N GLU A 157 -17.88 -8.30 -3.99
CA GLU A 157 -19.25 -8.74 -3.72
C GLU A 157 -19.74 -9.80 -4.72
N GLU A 158 -19.42 -9.67 -6.01
CA GLU A 158 -19.80 -10.65 -7.02
C GLU A 158 -19.20 -12.04 -6.71
N TYR A 159 -17.90 -12.10 -6.38
CA TYR A 159 -17.26 -13.34 -5.95
C TYR A 159 -17.91 -13.91 -4.69
N TYR A 160 -18.19 -13.04 -3.70
CA TYR A 160 -18.87 -13.45 -2.47
C TYR A 160 -20.19 -14.17 -2.75
N PHE A 161 -21.09 -13.54 -3.50
CA PHE A 161 -22.42 -14.08 -3.75
C PHE A 161 -22.41 -15.28 -4.70
N HIS A 162 -21.50 -15.31 -5.67
CA HIS A 162 -21.50 -16.37 -6.69
C HIS A 162 -20.77 -17.63 -6.22
N GLN A 163 -19.68 -17.50 -5.45
CA GLN A 163 -18.75 -18.58 -5.14
C GLN A 163 -18.36 -18.63 -3.66
N THR A 164 -17.73 -17.59 -3.11
CA THR A 164 -17.06 -17.66 -1.80
C THR A 164 -18.01 -17.96 -0.63
N SER A 165 -19.22 -17.42 -0.65
CA SER A 165 -20.23 -17.73 0.39
C SER A 165 -20.60 -19.22 0.43
N LYS A 166 -20.63 -19.90 -0.73
CA LYS A 166 -20.89 -21.34 -0.83
C LYS A 166 -19.71 -22.15 -0.34
N ILE A 167 -18.48 -21.71 -0.66
CA ILE A 167 -17.24 -22.34 -0.18
C ILE A 167 -17.21 -22.35 1.34
N LEU A 168 -17.43 -21.19 1.97
CA LEU A 168 -17.44 -21.04 3.43
C LEU A 168 -18.57 -21.83 4.10
N HIS A 169 -19.76 -21.87 3.49
CA HIS A 169 -20.88 -22.66 4.00
C HIS A 169 -20.57 -24.18 3.94
N ASN A 170 -20.14 -24.66 2.77
CA ASN A 170 -19.77 -26.06 2.58
C ASN A 170 -18.59 -26.47 3.47
N MET A 171 -17.62 -25.58 3.69
CA MET A 171 -16.47 -25.82 4.57
C MET A 171 -16.92 -26.22 5.98
N ILE A 172 -17.88 -25.48 6.55
CA ILE A 172 -18.37 -25.77 7.89
C ILE A 172 -19.14 -27.08 7.92
N GLU A 173 -20.06 -27.30 6.97
CA GLU A 173 -20.87 -28.53 6.92
C GLU A 173 -20.01 -29.77 6.68
N LYS A 174 -19.10 -29.72 5.71
CA LYS A 174 -18.31 -30.86 5.26
C LYS A 174 -17.20 -31.23 6.21
N LEU A 175 -16.58 -30.26 6.89
CA LEU A 175 -15.63 -30.60 7.97
C LEU A 175 -16.34 -31.31 9.12
N LYS A 176 -17.59 -31.00 9.45
CA LYS A 176 -18.33 -31.77 10.47
C LYS A 176 -18.61 -33.21 10.06
N ILE A 177 -18.88 -33.45 8.77
CA ILE A 177 -19.13 -34.80 8.23
C ILE A 177 -17.82 -35.60 8.16
N HIS A 178 -16.77 -35.01 7.60
CA HIS A 178 -15.50 -35.66 7.33
C HIS A 178 -14.52 -35.41 8.49
N SER A 179 -14.66 -36.16 9.59
CA SER A 179 -14.06 -35.84 10.89
C SER A 179 -12.53 -35.73 10.96
N ASN A 180 -11.80 -36.34 10.02
CA ASN A 180 -10.35 -36.28 9.91
C ASN A 180 -9.83 -35.29 8.84
N MET A 181 -10.72 -34.64 8.08
CA MET A 181 -10.33 -33.63 7.09
C MET A 181 -9.98 -32.31 7.79
N THR A 182 -9.01 -31.59 7.24
CA THR A 182 -8.62 -30.24 7.67
C THR A 182 -8.83 -29.24 6.53
N PHE A 183 -8.77 -27.96 6.84
CA PHE A 183 -8.81 -26.89 5.84
C PHE A 183 -8.02 -25.68 6.34
N ILE A 184 -7.51 -24.85 5.41
CA ILE A 184 -6.93 -23.54 5.74
C ILE A 184 -7.74 -22.40 5.11
N TRP A 185 -7.81 -21.25 5.79
CA TRP A 185 -8.44 -20.03 5.27
C TRP A 185 -7.56 -18.80 5.48
N SER A 186 -7.47 -17.93 4.47
CA SER A 186 -6.56 -16.78 4.44
C SER A 186 -7.30 -15.44 4.48
N GLU A 187 -8.23 -15.18 3.55
CA GLU A 187 -8.80 -13.85 3.33
C GLU A 187 -9.88 -13.50 4.36
N ILE A 188 -9.52 -12.70 5.37
CA ILE A 188 -10.42 -12.36 6.48
C ILE A 188 -11.58 -11.47 6.05
N SER A 189 -11.41 -10.66 4.99
CA SER A 189 -12.48 -9.88 4.37
C SER A 189 -13.73 -10.74 4.08
N PHE A 190 -13.57 -11.81 3.30
CA PHE A 190 -14.67 -12.71 2.97
C PHE A 190 -15.22 -13.47 4.18
N LEU A 191 -14.35 -13.90 5.09
CA LEU A 191 -14.78 -14.60 6.31
C LEU A 191 -15.63 -13.69 7.19
N SER A 192 -15.25 -12.42 7.33
CA SER A 192 -16.02 -11.41 8.05
C SER A 192 -17.38 -11.18 7.41
N LEU A 193 -17.43 -10.97 6.09
CA LEU A 193 -18.68 -10.76 5.37
C LEU A 193 -19.63 -11.96 5.47
N TRP A 194 -19.08 -13.17 5.41
CA TRP A 194 -19.86 -14.39 5.62
C TRP A 194 -20.37 -14.50 7.06
N TYR A 195 -19.51 -14.25 8.05
CA TYR A 195 -19.85 -14.37 9.47
C TYR A 195 -20.99 -13.43 9.85
N GLU A 196 -20.94 -12.16 9.41
CA GLU A 196 -21.98 -11.16 9.65
C GLU A 196 -23.37 -11.60 9.15
N ARG A 197 -23.43 -12.46 8.12
CA ARG A 197 -24.68 -12.94 7.52
C ARG A 197 -25.06 -14.36 7.94
N ALA A 198 -24.12 -15.13 8.49
CA ALA A 198 -24.34 -16.51 8.90
C ALA A 198 -25.28 -16.64 10.10
N HIS A 199 -26.06 -17.72 10.14
CA HIS A 199 -26.89 -18.06 11.30
C HIS A 199 -26.01 -18.30 12.56
N PRO A 200 -26.45 -17.92 13.78
CA PRO A 200 -25.67 -18.10 15.01
C PRO A 200 -25.12 -19.52 15.21
N THR A 201 -25.88 -20.55 14.82
CA THR A 201 -25.42 -21.95 14.87
C THR A 201 -24.19 -22.23 13.99
N LEU A 202 -24.14 -21.65 12.78
CA LEU A 202 -22.99 -21.81 11.89
C LEU A 202 -21.77 -21.03 12.41
N ARG A 203 -22.00 -19.85 12.99
CA ARG A 203 -20.94 -19.07 13.66
C ARG A 203 -20.29 -19.86 14.79
N GLN A 204 -21.11 -20.53 15.60
CA GLN A 204 -20.63 -21.37 16.69
C GLN A 204 -19.84 -22.58 16.16
N GLN A 205 -20.31 -23.23 15.10
CA GLN A 205 -19.60 -24.35 14.46
C GLN A 205 -18.26 -23.92 13.85
N LEU A 206 -18.18 -22.72 13.26
CA LEU A 206 -16.93 -22.14 12.81
C LEU A 206 -15.93 -22.03 13.98
N LYS A 207 -16.36 -21.47 15.12
CA LYS A 207 -15.52 -21.35 16.32
C LYS A 207 -15.05 -22.72 16.85
N GLU A 208 -15.89 -23.74 16.80
CA GLU A 208 -15.54 -25.11 17.18
C GLU A 208 -14.49 -25.74 16.24
N LEU A 209 -14.64 -25.54 14.92
CA LEU A 209 -13.67 -26.02 13.93
C LEU A 209 -12.30 -25.33 14.07
N VAL A 210 -12.31 -24.03 14.34
CA VAL A 210 -11.09 -23.25 14.58
C VAL A 210 -10.41 -23.66 15.89
N SER A 211 -11.16 -23.73 17.00
CA SER A 211 -10.60 -24.10 18.31
C SER A 211 -10.10 -25.54 18.38
N SER A 212 -10.71 -26.47 17.63
CA SER A 212 -10.22 -27.84 17.48
C SER A 212 -8.99 -27.96 16.57
N GLY A 213 -8.60 -26.89 15.88
CA GLY A 213 -7.47 -26.88 14.94
C GLY A 213 -7.76 -27.54 13.60
N ARG A 214 -9.02 -27.89 13.31
CA ARG A 214 -9.43 -28.52 12.04
C ARG A 214 -9.58 -27.51 10.91
N LEU A 215 -9.86 -26.26 11.26
CA LEU A 215 -9.75 -25.11 10.38
C LEU A 215 -8.62 -24.21 10.92
N GLU A 216 -7.53 -24.08 10.18
CA GLU A 216 -6.47 -23.12 10.51
C GLU A 216 -6.67 -21.82 9.75
N ILE A 217 -6.68 -20.70 10.48
CA ILE A 217 -6.58 -19.37 9.88
C ILE A 217 -5.11 -19.06 9.67
N VAL A 218 -4.71 -18.82 8.42
CA VAL A 218 -3.33 -18.55 8.01
C VAL A 218 -3.16 -17.10 7.60
N THR A 219 -2.00 -16.50 7.88
CA THR A 219 -1.69 -15.06 7.71
C THR A 219 -2.58 -14.15 8.58
N GLY A 220 -3.90 -14.18 8.36
CA GLY A 220 -4.93 -13.45 9.08
C GLY A 220 -5.04 -11.97 8.71
N GLY A 221 -4.46 -11.55 7.59
CA GLY A 221 -4.68 -10.22 7.03
C GLY A 221 -6.08 -10.09 6.41
N TRP A 222 -6.56 -8.85 6.25
CA TRP A 222 -7.83 -8.60 5.57
C TRP A 222 -7.84 -9.19 4.16
N VAL A 223 -6.68 -9.16 3.50
CA VAL A 223 -6.40 -9.72 2.17
C VAL A 223 -5.05 -10.45 2.16
N MET A 224 -4.81 -11.24 1.13
CA MET A 224 -3.44 -11.60 0.75
C MET A 224 -2.84 -10.40 0.01
N THR A 225 -2.05 -9.60 0.73
CA THR A 225 -1.52 -8.32 0.25
C THR A 225 -0.51 -8.50 -0.89
N ASP A 226 -0.49 -7.56 -1.84
CA ASP A 226 0.70 -7.38 -2.70
C ASP A 226 1.92 -7.04 -1.82
N GLU A 227 3.09 -7.46 -2.30
CA GLU A 227 4.38 -7.28 -1.62
C GLU A 227 5.31 -6.30 -2.35
N ALA A 228 4.88 -5.73 -3.48
CA ALA A 228 5.67 -4.79 -4.28
C ALA A 228 5.23 -3.33 -4.13
N ASN A 229 3.95 -3.04 -4.35
CA ASN A 229 3.42 -1.67 -4.48
C ASN A 229 2.87 -1.10 -3.18
N VAL A 230 2.63 -1.96 -2.19
CA VAL A 230 2.01 -1.58 -0.91
C VAL A 230 3.03 -0.85 -0.05
N HIS A 231 2.66 0.31 0.48
CA HIS A 231 3.48 1.03 1.47
C HIS A 231 3.24 0.50 2.89
N LEU A 232 4.23 0.69 3.76
CA LEU A 232 4.28 0.12 5.12
C LEU A 232 3.01 0.41 5.93
N TYR A 233 2.45 1.61 5.80
CA TYR A 233 1.22 1.99 6.51
C TYR A 233 0.06 1.07 6.12
N ALA A 234 -0.30 0.98 4.84
CA ALA A 234 -1.41 0.14 4.39
C ALA A 234 -1.12 -1.37 4.58
N MET A 235 0.14 -1.80 4.45
CA MET A 235 0.55 -3.19 4.70
C MET A 235 0.28 -3.61 6.15
N LEU A 236 0.59 -2.71 7.10
CA LEU A 236 0.27 -2.89 8.51
C LEU A 236 -1.23 -2.80 8.76
N ASP A 237 -1.91 -1.78 8.22
CA ASP A 237 -3.31 -1.50 8.51
C ASP A 237 -4.24 -2.66 8.14
N GLN A 238 -4.02 -3.27 6.97
CA GLN A 238 -4.79 -4.46 6.55
C GLN A 238 -4.53 -5.69 7.44
N LEU A 239 -3.29 -5.84 7.94
CA LEU A 239 -2.92 -6.95 8.83
C LEU A 239 -3.56 -6.76 10.20
N ILE A 240 -3.55 -5.52 10.71
CA ILE A 240 -4.17 -5.17 11.99
C ILE A 240 -5.68 -5.36 11.91
N GLU A 241 -6.35 -4.90 10.84
CA GLU A 241 -7.80 -5.07 10.68
C GLU A 241 -8.20 -6.54 10.72
N GLY A 242 -7.49 -7.41 9.97
CA GLY A 242 -7.73 -8.85 9.98
C GLY A 242 -7.47 -9.50 11.35
N HIS A 243 -6.34 -9.20 11.98
CA HIS A 243 -5.99 -9.76 13.30
C HIS A 243 -6.91 -9.27 14.42
N GLN A 244 -7.35 -8.02 14.39
CA GLN A 244 -8.30 -7.48 15.36
C GLN A 244 -9.66 -8.16 15.21
N TRP A 245 -10.15 -8.34 13.99
CA TRP A 245 -11.38 -9.09 13.75
C TRP A 245 -11.28 -10.53 14.27
N LEU A 246 -10.18 -11.22 13.96
CA LEU A 246 -9.94 -12.60 14.42
C LEU A 246 -9.89 -12.70 15.95
N SER A 247 -9.18 -11.78 16.61
CA SER A 247 -9.09 -11.75 18.06
C SER A 247 -10.44 -11.49 18.71
N ASN A 248 -11.19 -10.50 18.23
CA ASN A 248 -12.46 -10.08 18.84
C ASN A 248 -13.60 -11.08 18.56
N VAL A 249 -13.64 -11.65 17.34
CA VAL A 249 -14.77 -12.48 16.90
C VAL A 249 -14.51 -13.97 17.14
N LEU A 250 -13.31 -14.46 16.82
CA LEU A 250 -12.97 -15.88 16.86
C LEU A 250 -12.05 -16.25 18.02
N GLY A 251 -11.41 -15.28 18.69
CA GLY A 251 -10.48 -15.53 19.80
C GLY A 251 -9.19 -16.22 19.37
N VAL A 252 -8.73 -15.99 18.13
CA VAL A 252 -7.53 -16.64 17.58
C VAL A 252 -6.48 -15.65 17.09
N ARG A 253 -5.23 -16.08 17.15
CA ARG A 253 -4.07 -15.40 16.57
C ARG A 253 -3.39 -16.37 15.59
N PRO A 254 -3.26 -16.01 14.30
CA PRO A 254 -2.55 -16.83 13.32
C PRO A 254 -1.10 -17.11 13.76
N ILE A 255 -0.62 -18.32 13.48
CA ILE A 255 0.77 -18.73 13.77
C ILE A 255 1.55 -19.17 12.53
N SER A 256 0.86 -19.33 11.40
CA SER A 256 1.44 -19.71 10.10
C SER A 256 1.04 -18.67 9.05
N GLY A 257 1.98 -18.33 8.16
CA GLY A 257 1.77 -17.46 7.01
C GLY A 257 1.57 -18.25 5.72
N TRP A 258 0.77 -17.69 4.83
CA TRP A 258 0.44 -18.22 3.52
C TRP A 258 0.39 -17.05 2.53
N SER A 259 1.42 -16.94 1.68
CA SER A 259 1.54 -15.92 0.63
C SER A 259 1.85 -16.61 -0.69
N VAL A 260 0.81 -17.01 -1.43
CA VAL A 260 1.00 -17.86 -2.62
C VAL A 260 0.73 -17.20 -3.95
N ASP A 261 0.04 -16.06 -3.95
CA ASP A 261 -0.30 -15.35 -5.19
C ASP A 261 0.27 -13.94 -5.38
N PRO A 262 0.93 -13.27 -4.42
CA PRO A 262 1.70 -12.06 -4.72
C PRO A 262 2.80 -12.31 -5.75
N PHE A 263 3.00 -11.38 -6.70
CA PHE A 263 3.82 -11.59 -7.90
C PHE A 263 5.32 -11.34 -7.67
N GLY A 264 5.91 -12.10 -6.76
CA GLY A 264 7.22 -11.84 -6.17
C GLY A 264 7.07 -11.50 -4.70
N HIS A 265 8.12 -11.74 -3.92
CA HIS A 265 8.05 -11.62 -2.46
C HIS A 265 9.16 -10.72 -1.94
N GLY A 266 8.77 -9.74 -1.12
CA GLY A 266 9.65 -8.78 -0.47
C GLY A 266 9.97 -9.19 0.96
N ALA A 267 11.05 -8.67 1.54
CA ALA A 267 11.44 -9.02 2.90
C ALA A 267 10.55 -8.37 4.00
N ALA A 268 9.72 -7.39 3.63
CA ALA A 268 8.85 -6.65 4.55
C ALA A 268 7.71 -7.50 5.13
N VAL A 269 6.98 -8.26 4.31
CA VAL A 269 5.89 -9.13 4.80
C VAL A 269 6.39 -10.20 5.79
N PRO A 270 7.46 -10.97 5.49
CA PRO A 270 8.06 -11.89 6.45
C PRO A 270 8.39 -11.26 7.81
N TYR A 271 8.95 -10.05 7.81
CA TYR A 271 9.22 -9.29 9.04
C TYR A 271 7.94 -8.96 9.81
N LEU A 272 6.94 -8.39 9.14
CA LEU A 272 5.67 -8.05 9.78
C LEU A 272 4.93 -9.27 10.32
N LEU A 273 4.97 -10.40 9.60
CA LEU A 273 4.43 -11.66 10.07
C LEU A 273 5.14 -12.12 11.35
N ARG A 274 6.48 -12.09 11.37
CA ARG A 274 7.26 -12.44 12.56
C ARG A 274 6.91 -11.58 13.77
N GLU A 275 6.87 -10.27 13.60
CA GLU A 275 6.51 -9.32 14.66
C GLU A 275 5.05 -9.47 15.12
N SER A 276 4.16 -9.92 14.23
CA SER A 276 2.77 -10.26 14.56
C SER A 276 2.63 -11.63 15.25
N GLY A 277 3.71 -12.37 15.51
CA GLY A 277 3.72 -13.64 16.23
C GLY A 277 3.57 -14.89 15.34
N VAL A 278 3.58 -14.73 14.02
CA VAL A 278 3.65 -15.84 13.07
C VAL A 278 5.05 -16.47 13.14
N LYS A 279 5.10 -17.81 13.11
CA LYS A 279 6.33 -18.58 13.35
C LYS A 279 6.97 -19.13 12.08
N GLY A 280 6.17 -19.32 11.03
CA GLY A 280 6.65 -19.76 9.73
C GLY A 280 5.70 -19.34 8.63
N THR A 281 6.19 -19.23 7.39
CA THR A 281 5.40 -18.78 6.25
C THR A 281 5.71 -19.60 4.99
N VAL A 282 4.73 -19.74 4.10
CA VAL A 282 4.91 -20.38 2.79
C VAL A 282 4.85 -19.33 1.69
N VAL A 283 5.80 -19.40 0.75
CA VAL A 283 5.85 -18.58 -0.47
C VAL A 283 5.82 -19.44 -1.74
N GLN A 284 5.34 -18.85 -2.84
CA GLN A 284 5.12 -19.57 -4.10
C GLN A 284 5.71 -18.86 -5.31
N ARG A 285 5.40 -17.60 -5.59
CA ARG A 285 5.78 -16.95 -6.86
C ARG A 285 7.17 -16.31 -6.77
N ILE A 286 8.19 -17.15 -6.79
CA ILE A 286 9.58 -16.73 -6.99
C ILE A 286 10.06 -17.11 -8.40
N HIS A 287 11.08 -16.41 -8.89
CA HIS A 287 11.67 -16.65 -10.21
C HIS A 287 12.03 -18.14 -10.43
N TYR A 288 11.71 -18.71 -11.59
CA TYR A 288 11.93 -20.14 -11.90
C TYR A 288 13.37 -20.63 -11.62
N ALA A 289 14.38 -19.81 -11.92
CA ALA A 289 15.78 -20.11 -11.60
C ALA A 289 16.05 -20.27 -10.09
N TRP A 290 15.38 -19.50 -9.24
CA TRP A 290 15.46 -19.70 -7.78
C TRP A 290 14.85 -21.03 -7.38
N LYS A 291 13.70 -21.41 -7.94
CA LYS A 291 13.06 -22.72 -7.67
C LYS A 291 13.99 -23.89 -8.01
N GLN A 292 14.60 -23.83 -9.19
CA GLN A 292 15.59 -24.82 -9.62
C GLN A 292 16.77 -24.88 -8.64
N TRP A 293 17.38 -23.74 -8.34
CA TRP A 293 18.57 -23.69 -7.50
C TRP A 293 18.27 -24.17 -6.06
N LEU A 294 17.18 -23.73 -5.45
CA LEU A 294 16.78 -24.16 -4.11
C LEU A 294 16.50 -25.67 -4.07
N ALA A 295 15.86 -26.22 -5.12
CA ALA A 295 15.65 -27.66 -5.25
C ALA A 295 16.97 -28.43 -5.42
N GLU A 296 17.89 -27.93 -6.24
CA GLU A 296 19.21 -28.52 -6.44
C GLU A 296 20.00 -28.59 -5.13
N GLN A 297 20.02 -27.49 -4.37
CA GLN A 297 20.75 -27.36 -3.09
C GLN A 297 20.03 -27.98 -1.89
N GLN A 298 18.77 -28.39 -2.04
CA GLN A 298 17.90 -28.81 -0.93
C GLN A 298 17.68 -27.74 0.14
N LEU A 299 17.62 -26.47 -0.26
CA LEU A 299 17.46 -25.29 0.61
C LEU A 299 16.06 -24.67 0.49
N GLY A 300 15.04 -25.49 0.23
CA GLY A 300 13.66 -25.01 0.07
C GLY A 300 13.03 -24.49 1.37
N ASP A 301 13.60 -24.80 2.54
CA ASP A 301 13.26 -24.19 3.82
C ASP A 301 14.46 -23.41 4.35
N PHE A 302 14.25 -22.16 4.76
CA PHE A 302 15.31 -21.26 5.21
C PHE A 302 14.81 -20.26 6.25
N HIS A 303 15.72 -19.73 7.07
CA HIS A 303 15.46 -18.57 7.89
C HIS A 303 15.60 -17.31 7.04
N TRP A 304 14.48 -16.63 6.80
CA TRP A 304 14.48 -15.40 6.05
C TRP A 304 14.84 -14.23 6.97
N ARG A 305 16.04 -13.69 6.76
CA ARG A 305 16.66 -12.65 7.58
C ARG A 305 16.55 -11.29 6.92
N GLN A 306 16.28 -10.28 7.73
CA GLN A 306 16.27 -8.89 7.29
C GLN A 306 17.69 -8.38 7.02
N VAL A 307 17.85 -7.50 6.02
CA VAL A 307 19.18 -7.02 5.60
C VAL A 307 19.87 -6.11 6.63
N TRP A 308 19.17 -5.70 7.68
CA TRP A 308 19.69 -4.93 8.81
C TRP A 308 19.82 -5.74 10.10
N ASP A 309 19.35 -6.98 10.12
CA ASP A 309 19.32 -7.82 11.32
C ASP A 309 20.56 -8.70 11.41
N ALA A 310 21.58 -8.21 12.11
CA ALA A 310 22.84 -8.95 12.28
C ALA A 310 22.74 -10.14 13.25
N THR A 311 21.75 -10.16 14.15
CA THR A 311 21.58 -11.22 15.17
C THR A 311 20.66 -12.34 14.70
N GLY A 312 19.73 -12.03 13.79
CA GLY A 312 18.72 -12.96 13.29
C GLY A 312 17.50 -13.08 14.20
N ASP A 313 17.28 -12.11 15.09
CA ASP A 313 16.16 -12.14 16.05
C ASP A 313 14.80 -12.05 15.34
N SER A 314 14.79 -11.41 14.16
CA SER A 314 13.62 -11.24 13.29
C SER A 314 13.47 -12.33 12.23
N ASP A 315 14.30 -13.39 12.28
CA ASP A 315 14.22 -14.50 11.34
C ASP A 315 12.85 -15.19 11.41
N ILE A 316 12.26 -15.48 10.25
CA ILE A 316 11.08 -16.32 10.11
C ILE A 316 11.42 -17.55 9.26
N LEU A 317 10.93 -18.73 9.69
CA LEU A 317 11.08 -19.94 8.89
C LEU A 317 10.20 -19.84 7.65
N CYS A 318 10.82 -19.79 6.48
CA CYS A 318 10.14 -19.71 5.20
C CYS A 318 10.24 -21.05 4.46
N HIS A 319 9.12 -21.53 3.94
CA HIS A 319 9.05 -22.64 3.00
C HIS A 319 8.77 -22.12 1.60
N ASN A 320 9.73 -22.29 0.69
CA ASN A 320 9.50 -22.08 -0.74
C ASN A 320 8.94 -23.36 -1.38
N ARG A 321 7.83 -23.19 -2.09
CA ARG A 321 7.24 -24.22 -2.94
C ARG A 321 8.13 -24.48 -4.18
N PRO A 322 8.43 -25.73 -4.52
CA PRO A 322 9.47 -26.04 -5.52
C PRO A 322 8.95 -25.97 -6.96
N TYR A 323 7.63 -26.04 -7.13
CA TYR A 323 6.97 -25.98 -8.43
C TYR A 323 6.28 -24.64 -8.58
N ASP A 324 5.62 -24.45 -9.70
CA ASP A 324 5.46 -23.12 -10.21
C ASP A 324 4.13 -22.41 -9.83
N ILE A 325 3.04 -23.14 -9.56
CA ILE A 325 1.75 -22.59 -9.05
C ILE A 325 1.21 -23.44 -7.88
N TYR A 326 0.28 -22.90 -7.10
CA TYR A 326 -0.28 -23.51 -5.88
C TYR A 326 -1.44 -24.49 -6.10
N SER A 327 -1.80 -24.77 -7.36
CA SER A 327 -2.89 -25.70 -7.70
C SER A 327 -2.51 -27.17 -7.49
N ILE A 328 -3.50 -28.07 -7.48
CA ILE A 328 -3.29 -29.53 -7.38
C ILE A 328 -2.32 -30.02 -8.47
N LYS A 329 -2.46 -29.49 -9.70
CA LYS A 329 -1.64 -29.82 -10.87
C LYS A 329 -0.14 -29.67 -10.61
N HIS A 330 0.25 -28.67 -9.81
CA HIS A 330 1.66 -28.39 -9.51
C HIS A 330 2.01 -28.66 -8.04
N SER A 331 1.12 -29.32 -7.29
CA SER A 331 1.33 -29.57 -5.86
C SER A 331 1.63 -31.03 -5.52
N CYS A 332 1.18 -31.99 -6.34
CA CYS A 332 1.39 -33.40 -6.04
C CYS A 332 2.83 -33.88 -6.29
N GLY A 333 3.55 -33.23 -7.20
CA GLY A 333 4.90 -33.59 -7.59
C GLY A 333 5.32 -32.98 -8.93
N PRO A 334 6.47 -33.38 -9.46
CA PRO A 334 7.09 -32.68 -10.58
C PRO A 334 6.49 -33.01 -11.95
N HIS A 335 5.51 -33.92 -12.03
CA HIS A 335 4.86 -34.31 -13.28
C HIS A 335 3.40 -33.85 -13.31
N PRO A 336 3.12 -32.63 -13.83
CA PRO A 336 1.77 -32.06 -13.84
C PRO A 336 0.73 -32.95 -14.52
N GLN A 337 1.13 -33.66 -15.57
CA GLN A 337 0.24 -34.54 -16.32
C GLN A 337 -0.25 -35.75 -15.51
N ILE A 338 0.53 -36.18 -14.51
CA ILE A 338 0.15 -37.20 -13.52
C ILE A 338 -0.72 -36.55 -12.44
N CYS A 339 -0.31 -35.40 -11.91
CA CYS A 339 -1.02 -34.70 -10.84
C CYS A 339 -2.47 -34.32 -11.20
N LEU A 340 -2.74 -33.98 -12.47
CA LEU A 340 -4.09 -33.76 -12.97
C LEU A 340 -5.03 -34.96 -12.75
N GLY A 341 -4.49 -36.18 -12.69
CA GLY A 341 -5.26 -37.39 -12.39
C GLY A 341 -5.73 -37.50 -10.93
N TYR A 342 -5.33 -36.56 -10.07
CA TYR A 342 -5.64 -36.49 -8.64
C TYR A 342 -6.37 -35.21 -8.24
N ASP A 343 -6.85 -34.41 -9.21
CA ASP A 343 -7.89 -33.43 -8.96
C ASP A 343 -9.25 -34.07 -9.26
N PHE A 344 -9.95 -34.49 -8.20
CA PHE A 344 -11.14 -35.32 -8.32
C PHE A 344 -12.42 -34.54 -8.57
N ARG A 345 -12.37 -33.21 -8.78
CA ARG A 345 -13.56 -32.41 -9.08
C ARG A 345 -14.21 -32.86 -10.39
N LYS A 346 -15.47 -33.26 -10.27
CA LYS A 346 -16.40 -33.55 -11.37
C LYS A 346 -17.75 -32.93 -11.05
N VAL A 347 -17.93 -31.69 -11.50
CA VAL A 347 -19.20 -30.97 -11.42
C VAL A 347 -19.89 -31.06 -12.78
N PRO A 348 -21.17 -31.50 -12.86
CA PRO A 348 -21.89 -31.58 -14.11
C PRO A 348 -21.90 -30.24 -14.87
N GLY A 349 -21.49 -30.27 -16.14
CA GLY A 349 -21.41 -29.08 -17.00
C GLY A 349 -20.04 -28.39 -17.03
N GLU A 350 -19.12 -28.75 -16.14
CA GLU A 350 -17.75 -28.23 -16.15
C GLU A 350 -16.79 -29.21 -16.86
N TYR A 351 -16.08 -28.69 -17.86
CA TYR A 351 -15.09 -29.45 -18.62
C TYR A 351 -13.73 -28.75 -18.54
N THR A 352 -12.84 -29.30 -17.73
CA THR A 352 -11.47 -28.82 -17.55
C THR A 352 -10.46 -29.92 -17.88
N GLU A 353 -9.17 -29.60 -17.85
CA GLU A 353 -8.10 -30.58 -18.11
C GLU A 353 -8.09 -31.75 -17.11
N TYR A 354 -8.51 -31.54 -15.86
CA TYR A 354 -8.62 -32.59 -14.86
C TYR A 354 -9.88 -33.43 -15.02
N THR A 355 -11.02 -32.86 -15.46
CA THR A 355 -12.26 -33.63 -15.70
C THR A 355 -12.02 -34.81 -16.66
N ILE A 356 -11.12 -34.62 -17.63
CA ILE A 356 -10.74 -35.63 -18.63
C ILE A 356 -9.86 -36.73 -18.03
N LYS A 357 -8.98 -36.38 -17.07
CA LYS A 357 -7.91 -37.27 -16.59
C LYS A 357 -8.22 -37.96 -15.27
N SER A 358 -8.95 -37.30 -14.38
CA SER A 358 -9.24 -37.84 -13.07
C SER A 358 -10.31 -38.93 -13.18
N VAL A 359 -10.15 -39.99 -12.40
CA VAL A 359 -11.11 -41.09 -12.29
C VAL A 359 -11.35 -41.35 -10.79
N PRO A 360 -12.58 -41.69 -10.38
CA PRO A 360 -12.85 -42.06 -8.99
C PRO A 360 -11.95 -43.22 -8.55
N ILE A 361 -11.53 -43.18 -7.28
CA ILE A 361 -10.69 -44.23 -6.71
C ILE A 361 -11.58 -45.38 -6.24
N ASP A 362 -11.29 -46.58 -6.73
CA ASP A 362 -12.01 -47.81 -6.42
C ASP A 362 -11.03 -48.97 -6.13
N ASP A 363 -11.56 -50.13 -5.78
CA ASP A 363 -10.73 -51.27 -5.35
C ASP A 363 -9.90 -51.86 -6.50
N HIS A 364 -10.25 -51.59 -7.76
CA HIS A 364 -9.51 -52.07 -8.94
C HIS A 364 -8.30 -51.17 -9.24
N ASN A 365 -8.43 -49.86 -9.02
CA ASN A 365 -7.40 -48.89 -9.38
C ASN A 365 -6.56 -48.35 -8.20
N VAL A 366 -7.02 -48.52 -6.95
CA VAL A 366 -6.42 -47.89 -5.77
C VAL A 366 -4.94 -48.21 -5.62
N LYS A 367 -4.52 -49.47 -5.86
CA LYS A 367 -3.11 -49.86 -5.74
C LYS A 367 -2.22 -49.08 -6.70
N HIS A 368 -2.56 -49.11 -7.99
CA HIS A 368 -1.76 -48.44 -9.03
C HIS A 368 -1.74 -46.92 -8.82
N LYS A 369 -2.90 -46.32 -8.52
CA LYS A 369 -3.02 -44.88 -8.27
C LYS A 369 -2.29 -44.46 -6.99
N ALA A 370 -2.33 -45.26 -5.93
CA ALA A 370 -1.62 -44.99 -4.68
C ALA A 370 -0.11 -45.06 -4.88
N GLU A 371 0.39 -46.12 -5.53
CA GLU A 371 1.81 -46.28 -5.82
C GLU A 371 2.32 -45.12 -6.69
N LEU A 372 1.60 -44.76 -7.77
CA LEU A 372 1.97 -43.65 -8.65
C LEU A 372 1.99 -42.29 -7.91
N LEU A 373 1.01 -42.03 -7.05
CA LEU A 373 0.95 -40.79 -6.26
C LEU A 373 2.09 -40.72 -5.25
N LEU A 374 2.37 -41.84 -4.59
CA LEU A 374 3.45 -41.97 -3.62
C LEU A 374 4.81 -41.71 -4.25
N GLU A 375 5.00 -42.06 -5.53
CA GLU A 375 6.19 -41.68 -6.27
C GLU A 375 6.32 -40.18 -6.48
N GLN A 376 5.22 -39.48 -6.81
CA GLN A 376 5.22 -38.02 -6.95
C GLN A 376 5.51 -37.31 -5.62
N TYR A 377 4.88 -37.74 -4.53
CA TYR A 377 5.20 -37.23 -3.19
C TYR A 377 6.64 -37.54 -2.79
N GLY A 378 7.12 -38.74 -3.09
CA GLY A 378 8.50 -39.13 -2.82
C GLY A 378 9.54 -38.29 -3.57
N ARG A 379 9.25 -37.92 -4.83
CA ARG A 379 10.08 -37.01 -5.62
C ARG A 379 10.15 -35.64 -4.95
N THR A 380 9.01 -35.05 -4.60
CA THR A 380 8.99 -33.77 -3.85
C THR A 380 9.73 -33.87 -2.51
N GLY A 381 9.50 -34.93 -1.74
CA GLY A 381 10.17 -35.15 -0.45
C GLY A 381 11.70 -35.29 -0.57
N SER A 382 12.19 -35.72 -1.73
CA SER A 382 13.63 -35.79 -2.02
C SER A 382 14.29 -34.43 -2.25
N LEU A 383 13.51 -33.37 -2.49
CA LEU A 383 14.01 -32.00 -2.58
C LEU A 383 14.38 -31.44 -1.21
N TYR A 384 13.84 -31.99 -0.13
CA TYR A 384 14.06 -31.49 1.23
C TYR A 384 14.84 -32.49 2.10
N PRO A 385 15.72 -32.04 3.01
CA PRO A 385 16.48 -32.95 3.88
C PRO A 385 15.58 -33.78 4.82
N HIS A 386 14.53 -33.16 5.39
CA HIS A 386 13.64 -33.76 6.39
C HIS A 386 12.61 -34.77 5.84
N ASN A 387 12.43 -34.86 4.52
CA ASN A 387 11.50 -35.82 3.87
C ASN A 387 10.02 -35.65 4.32
N VAL A 388 9.60 -34.39 4.52
CA VAL A 388 8.20 -34.00 4.79
C VAL A 388 7.70 -33.23 3.59
N VAL A 389 6.47 -33.47 3.16
CA VAL A 389 5.88 -32.85 1.97
C VAL A 389 4.57 -32.19 2.35
N LEU A 390 4.47 -30.89 2.07
CA LEU A 390 3.20 -30.18 2.05
C LEU A 390 2.55 -30.36 0.66
N VAL A 391 1.28 -30.74 0.62
CA VAL A 391 0.52 -30.92 -0.64
C VAL A 391 -0.77 -30.11 -0.55
N PRO A 392 -0.77 -28.86 -1.04
CA PRO A 392 -1.98 -28.09 -1.26
C PRO A 392 -2.96 -28.85 -2.15
N ILE A 393 -4.20 -29.00 -1.68
CA ILE A 393 -5.31 -29.57 -2.43
C ILE A 393 -6.34 -28.45 -2.62
N GLY A 394 -6.11 -27.63 -3.62
CA GLY A 394 -6.92 -26.46 -3.92
C GLY A 394 -6.43 -25.77 -5.17
N ASP A 395 -7.06 -24.63 -5.47
CA ASP A 395 -6.84 -23.72 -6.59
C ASP A 395 -7.76 -22.49 -6.36
N ASP A 396 -7.85 -21.61 -7.34
CA ASP A 396 -8.77 -20.48 -7.33
C ASP A 396 -10.24 -20.94 -7.18
N PHE A 397 -10.92 -20.39 -6.18
CA PHE A 397 -12.34 -20.58 -5.88
C PHE A 397 -12.81 -22.05 -5.86
N ARG A 398 -11.93 -22.99 -5.49
CA ARG A 398 -12.28 -24.41 -5.32
C ARG A 398 -13.17 -24.61 -4.09
N TYR A 399 -13.82 -25.77 -3.99
CA TYR A 399 -14.71 -26.17 -2.90
C TYR A 399 -16.07 -25.45 -2.86
N ASP A 400 -16.49 -24.85 -3.97
CA ASP A 400 -17.76 -24.12 -4.09
C ASP A 400 -19.00 -25.05 -4.23
N HIS A 401 -18.79 -26.33 -4.52
CA HIS A 401 -19.84 -27.36 -4.60
C HIS A 401 -19.68 -28.43 -3.53
N ALA A 402 -20.76 -28.78 -2.84
CA ALA A 402 -20.76 -29.83 -1.81
C ALA A 402 -20.29 -31.21 -2.34
N SER A 403 -20.61 -31.54 -3.60
CA SER A 403 -20.16 -32.79 -4.24
C SER A 403 -18.65 -32.85 -4.40
N GLU A 404 -17.99 -31.72 -4.64
CA GLU A 404 -16.54 -31.67 -4.77
C GLU A 404 -15.85 -32.06 -3.47
N TRP A 405 -16.31 -31.52 -2.33
CA TRP A 405 -15.76 -31.88 -1.02
C TRP A 405 -15.76 -33.39 -0.82
N ASP A 406 -16.89 -34.04 -1.14
CA ASP A 406 -17.03 -35.49 -1.02
C ASP A 406 -16.14 -36.24 -2.02
N GLN A 407 -16.02 -35.76 -3.26
CA GLN A 407 -15.17 -36.36 -4.29
C GLN A 407 -13.69 -36.32 -3.91
N GLN A 408 -13.20 -35.16 -3.46
CA GLN A 408 -11.82 -35.01 -3.00
C GLN A 408 -11.59 -35.86 -1.76
N TYR A 409 -12.45 -35.72 -0.75
CA TYR A 409 -12.30 -36.45 0.51
C TYR A 409 -12.32 -37.98 0.31
N ALA A 410 -13.32 -38.51 -0.38
CA ALA A 410 -13.46 -39.96 -0.56
C ALA A 410 -12.28 -40.56 -1.33
N SER A 411 -11.82 -39.86 -2.37
CA SER A 411 -10.72 -40.32 -3.22
C SER A 411 -9.38 -40.27 -2.47
N TYR A 412 -9.04 -39.14 -1.85
CA TYR A 412 -7.81 -39.03 -1.05
C TYR A 412 -7.83 -39.95 0.18
N SER A 413 -8.97 -40.13 0.84
CA SER A 413 -9.11 -41.04 1.98
C SER A 413 -8.84 -42.50 1.58
N ARG A 414 -9.33 -42.96 0.43
CA ARG A 414 -9.02 -44.31 -0.07
C ARG A 414 -7.53 -44.48 -0.34
N LEU A 415 -6.90 -43.49 -0.99
CA LEU A 415 -5.47 -43.51 -1.30
C LEU A 415 -4.60 -43.52 -0.03
N LEU A 416 -4.86 -42.63 0.93
CA LEU A 416 -4.08 -42.55 2.16
C LEU A 416 -4.28 -43.79 3.04
N ASN A 417 -5.50 -44.34 3.13
CA ASN A 417 -5.76 -45.57 3.89
C ASN A 417 -5.00 -46.76 3.28
N PHE A 418 -4.98 -46.88 1.94
CA PHE A 418 -4.23 -47.92 1.25
C PHE A 418 -2.72 -47.81 1.52
N ILE A 419 -2.16 -46.61 1.46
CA ILE A 419 -0.71 -46.38 1.69
C ILE A 419 -0.35 -46.60 3.16
N ASN A 420 -1.13 -46.04 4.08
CA ASN A 420 -0.83 -46.09 5.52
C ASN A 420 -1.04 -47.47 6.14
N SER A 421 -1.90 -48.31 5.56
CA SER A 421 -2.19 -49.66 6.09
C SER A 421 -1.10 -50.69 5.79
N ASP A 422 -0.22 -50.43 4.82
CA ASP A 422 0.86 -51.33 4.44
C ASP A 422 2.24 -50.74 4.84
N PRO A 423 2.87 -51.24 5.92
CA PRO A 423 4.14 -50.74 6.41
C PRO A 423 5.29 -50.80 5.39
N LYS A 424 5.17 -51.59 4.31
CA LYS A 424 6.21 -51.70 3.28
C LYS A 424 6.47 -50.37 2.56
N TYR A 425 5.47 -49.48 2.53
CA TYR A 425 5.61 -48.19 1.86
C TYR A 425 6.43 -47.20 2.68
N HIS A 426 6.64 -47.42 3.99
CA HIS A 426 7.39 -46.53 4.87
C HIS A 426 7.00 -45.05 4.70
N ALA A 427 5.70 -44.80 4.57
CA ALA A 427 5.11 -43.49 4.37
C ALA A 427 3.91 -43.29 5.30
N ASN A 428 3.66 -42.04 5.67
CA ASN A 428 2.48 -41.65 6.43
C ASN A 428 1.88 -40.41 5.76
N ILE A 429 0.65 -40.54 5.28
CA ILE A 429 -0.09 -39.49 4.59
C ILE A 429 -1.34 -39.16 5.40
N GLN A 430 -1.56 -37.88 5.68
CA GLN A 430 -2.75 -37.44 6.41
C GLN A 430 -3.21 -36.08 5.92
N PHE A 431 -4.49 -35.76 6.16
CA PHE A 431 -4.92 -34.37 6.13
C PHE A 431 -4.24 -33.60 7.27
N GLY A 432 -3.83 -32.37 7.00
CA GLY A 432 -3.26 -31.48 8.00
C GLY A 432 -3.25 -30.04 7.52
N THR A 433 -2.70 -29.16 8.36
CA THR A 433 -2.60 -27.73 8.08
C THR A 433 -1.13 -27.28 8.05
N LEU A 434 -0.89 -25.98 7.89
CA LEU A 434 0.48 -25.43 7.90
C LEU A 434 1.15 -25.60 9.27
N LYS A 435 0.38 -25.44 10.35
CA LYS A 435 0.82 -25.72 11.71
C LYS A 435 1.41 -27.13 11.84
N ASP A 436 0.72 -28.14 11.30
CA ASP A 436 1.17 -29.53 11.39
C ASP A 436 2.44 -29.76 10.55
N TYR A 437 2.49 -29.16 9.36
CA TYR A 437 3.67 -29.20 8.49
C TYR A 437 4.90 -28.63 9.18
N PHE A 438 4.84 -27.38 9.66
CA PHE A 438 5.97 -26.74 10.31
C PHE A 438 6.38 -27.44 11.60
N ALA A 439 5.43 -27.97 12.38
CA ALA A 439 5.74 -28.77 13.56
C ALA A 439 6.55 -30.02 13.22
N GLU A 440 6.17 -30.75 12.17
CA GLU A 440 6.92 -31.95 11.73
C GLU A 440 8.28 -31.60 11.14
N VAL A 441 8.37 -30.53 10.36
CA VAL A 441 9.65 -30.05 9.78
C VAL A 441 10.63 -29.71 10.89
N GLN A 442 10.21 -28.93 11.89
CA GLN A 442 11.01 -28.58 13.05
C GLN A 442 11.38 -29.77 13.94
N ASN A 443 10.52 -30.79 14.00
CA ASN A 443 10.82 -32.03 14.72
C ASN A 443 11.95 -32.83 14.05
N ARG A 444 12.06 -32.78 12.71
CA ARG A 444 13.05 -33.55 11.94
C ARG A 444 14.33 -32.79 11.61
N MET A 445 14.28 -31.46 11.59
CA MET A 445 15.38 -30.58 11.20
C MET A 445 15.37 -29.34 12.08
N ARG A 446 16.53 -28.99 12.62
CA ARG A 446 16.71 -27.79 13.48
C ARG A 446 17.60 -26.74 12.84
N ASP A 447 18.54 -27.16 12.01
CA ASP A 447 19.51 -26.29 11.37
C ASP A 447 19.02 -25.92 9.97
N TYR A 448 18.59 -24.67 9.79
CA TYR A 448 18.16 -24.13 8.50
C TYR A 448 19.17 -23.09 8.02
N PRO A 449 19.46 -23.02 6.71
CA PRO A 449 20.25 -21.94 6.15
C PRO A 449 19.54 -20.60 6.36
N SER A 450 20.32 -19.54 6.55
CA SER A 450 19.86 -18.16 6.55
C SER A 450 19.91 -17.56 5.14
N LEU A 451 18.87 -16.82 4.76
CA LEU A 451 18.75 -16.16 3.47
C LEU A 451 18.38 -14.68 3.69
N GLN A 452 19.12 -13.77 3.07
CA GLN A 452 18.83 -12.33 3.08
C GLN A 452 18.52 -11.79 1.68
N GLY A 453 17.71 -10.73 1.64
CA GLY A 453 17.25 -10.04 0.43
C GLY A 453 15.82 -10.44 0.05
N ASP A 454 15.45 -10.20 -1.21
CA ASP A 454 14.10 -10.45 -1.73
C ASP A 454 14.10 -11.35 -2.97
N PHE A 455 12.89 -11.67 -3.47
CA PHE A 455 12.65 -12.49 -4.65
C PHE A 455 12.06 -11.71 -5.84
N PHE A 456 12.34 -10.40 -5.90
CA PHE A 456 12.05 -9.59 -7.09
C PHE A 456 13.24 -9.64 -8.07
N VAL A 457 13.01 -9.64 -9.38
CA VAL A 457 11.71 -9.62 -10.08
C VAL A 457 11.21 -11.05 -10.32
N TYR A 458 9.93 -11.31 -10.04
CA TYR A 458 9.32 -12.59 -10.37
C TYR A 458 9.33 -12.81 -11.89
N SER A 459 9.64 -14.05 -12.28
CA SER A 459 9.49 -14.49 -13.66
C SER A 459 8.97 -15.91 -13.70
N ASP A 460 7.96 -16.10 -14.54
CA ASP A 460 7.43 -17.40 -14.91
C ASP A 460 7.83 -17.78 -16.33
N ILE A 461 7.57 -19.04 -16.68
CA ILE A 461 7.98 -19.61 -17.98
C ILE A 461 6.86 -20.36 -18.70
N PHE A 462 5.70 -20.56 -18.07
CA PHE A 462 4.77 -21.60 -18.49
C PHE A 462 3.97 -21.27 -19.74
N SER A 463 3.46 -20.04 -19.83
CA SER A 463 2.61 -19.64 -20.94
C SER A 463 3.41 -19.56 -22.24
N GLU A 464 4.71 -19.24 -22.16
CA GLU A 464 5.53 -18.95 -23.34
C GLU A 464 6.69 -19.91 -23.59
N GLY A 465 7.02 -20.78 -22.62
CA GLY A 465 8.27 -21.57 -22.65
C GLY A 465 9.55 -20.73 -22.61
N ARG A 466 9.44 -19.45 -22.22
CA ARG A 466 10.54 -18.49 -22.11
C ARG A 466 10.28 -17.54 -20.94
N PRO A 467 11.32 -16.89 -20.40
CA PRO A 467 11.17 -15.96 -19.28
C PRO A 467 10.18 -14.82 -19.60
N ALA A 468 9.25 -14.60 -18.70
CA ALA A 468 8.31 -13.49 -18.70
C ALA A 468 8.41 -12.78 -17.33
N TYR A 469 8.85 -11.52 -17.34
CA TYR A 469 9.11 -10.75 -16.12
C TYR A 469 7.87 -9.95 -15.72
N TRP A 470 7.46 -10.10 -14.47
CA TRP A 470 6.29 -9.45 -13.89
C TRP A 470 6.71 -8.14 -13.24
N SER A 471 7.25 -7.23 -14.04
CA SER A 471 7.66 -5.89 -13.60
C SER A 471 6.74 -4.79 -14.12
N GLY A 472 5.77 -5.14 -14.96
CA GLY A 472 4.82 -4.20 -15.52
C GLY A 472 3.86 -3.66 -14.47
N TYR A 473 3.38 -4.54 -13.58
CA TYR A 473 2.40 -4.20 -12.56
C TYR A 473 2.91 -3.18 -11.52
N PHE A 474 4.24 -2.99 -11.44
CA PHE A 474 4.84 -1.93 -10.62
C PHE A 474 4.32 -0.54 -11.00
N ALA A 475 3.99 -0.31 -12.28
CA ALA A 475 3.50 0.99 -12.77
C ALA A 475 2.16 0.93 -13.51
N THR A 476 1.50 -0.24 -13.59
CA THR A 476 0.17 -0.38 -14.20
C THR A 476 -0.88 0.46 -13.43
N ARG A 477 -1.65 1.30 -14.15
CA ARG A 477 -2.72 2.15 -13.62
C ARG A 477 -2.28 3.07 -12.44
N PRO A 478 -1.29 3.96 -12.64
CA PRO A 478 -0.70 4.79 -11.59
C PRO A 478 -1.71 5.73 -10.92
N TYR A 479 -2.77 6.15 -11.62
CA TYR A 479 -3.84 6.97 -11.04
C TYR A 479 -4.45 6.33 -9.77
N TRP A 480 -4.69 5.02 -9.79
CA TRP A 480 -5.28 4.33 -8.63
C TRP A 480 -4.28 4.17 -7.49
N LYS A 481 -2.99 3.98 -7.81
CA LYS A 481 -1.89 3.96 -6.81
C LYS A 481 -1.74 5.32 -6.12
N VAL A 482 -1.99 6.43 -6.82
CA VAL A 482 -2.05 7.77 -6.21
C VAL A 482 -3.30 7.93 -5.32
N LEU A 483 -4.46 7.42 -5.75
CA LEU A 483 -5.69 7.49 -4.95
C LEU A 483 -5.58 6.67 -3.65
N ASP A 484 -4.91 5.52 -3.70
CA ASP A 484 -4.56 4.70 -2.55
C ASP A 484 -3.75 5.49 -1.51
N ARG A 485 -2.65 6.12 -1.92
CA ARG A 485 -1.81 6.95 -1.03
C ARG A 485 -2.55 8.18 -0.47
N GLN A 486 -3.47 8.75 -1.23
CA GLN A 486 -4.34 9.83 -0.74
C GLN A 486 -5.27 9.33 0.37
N LEU A 487 -5.87 8.14 0.22
CA LEU A 487 -6.67 7.54 1.28
C LEU A 487 -5.81 7.16 2.49
N GLU A 488 -4.60 6.61 2.30
CA GLU A 488 -3.69 6.33 3.41
C GLU A 488 -3.42 7.57 4.26
N SER A 489 -3.02 8.68 3.62
CA SER A 489 -2.74 9.94 4.32
C SER A 489 -3.97 10.48 5.05
N SER A 490 -5.11 10.51 4.36
CA SER A 490 -6.36 11.04 4.92
C SER A 490 -6.87 10.18 6.08
N LEU A 491 -6.88 8.85 5.92
CA LEU A 491 -7.26 7.91 6.97
C LEU A 491 -6.35 8.06 8.19
N ARG A 492 -5.03 8.05 8.01
CA ARG A 492 -4.07 8.25 9.11
C ARG A 492 -4.34 9.55 9.86
N SER A 493 -4.61 10.63 9.13
CA SER A 493 -4.85 11.95 9.73
C SER A 493 -6.18 11.99 10.49
N ALA A 494 -7.23 11.41 9.90
CA ALA A 494 -8.54 11.27 10.53
C ALA A 494 -8.48 10.41 11.81
N GLU A 495 -7.75 9.28 11.79
CA GLU A 495 -7.54 8.42 12.96
C GLU A 495 -6.91 9.16 14.13
N ILE A 496 -5.83 9.91 13.87
CA ILE A 496 -5.12 10.66 14.91
C ILE A 496 -6.06 11.70 15.53
N LEU A 497 -6.71 12.52 14.68
CA LEU A 497 -7.63 13.57 15.14
C LEU A 497 -8.84 13.00 15.86
N TYR A 498 -9.46 11.96 15.30
CA TYR A 498 -10.62 11.28 15.89
C TYR A 498 -10.27 10.73 17.28
N THR A 499 -9.12 10.07 17.41
CA THR A 499 -8.69 9.48 18.69
C THR A 499 -8.54 10.55 19.77
N TRP A 500 -7.92 11.69 19.43
CA TRP A 500 -7.77 12.81 20.36
C TRP A 500 -9.10 13.49 20.68
N ALA A 501 -9.89 13.83 19.66
CA ALA A 501 -11.19 14.48 19.84
C ALA A 501 -12.16 13.62 20.66
N TYR A 502 -12.20 12.30 20.41
CA TYR A 502 -13.04 11.38 21.17
C TYR A 502 -12.59 11.28 22.63
N ALA A 503 -11.29 11.08 22.87
CA ALA A 503 -10.74 11.00 24.22
C ALA A 503 -10.99 12.28 25.02
N TRP A 504 -10.72 13.44 24.43
CA TRP A 504 -10.99 14.75 25.00
C TRP A 504 -12.48 14.94 25.31
N ALA A 505 -13.37 14.63 24.35
CA ALA A 505 -14.81 14.81 24.53
C ALA A 505 -15.37 13.93 25.67
N VAL A 506 -14.87 12.70 25.81
CA VAL A 506 -15.24 11.80 26.91
C VAL A 506 -14.73 12.34 28.26
N GLN A 507 -13.51 12.86 28.32
CA GLN A 507 -12.91 13.38 29.55
C GLN A 507 -13.61 14.66 30.04
N GLU A 508 -13.92 15.58 29.12
CA GLU A 508 -14.58 16.86 29.42
C GLU A 508 -16.12 16.75 29.53
N GLY A 509 -16.68 15.55 29.36
CA GLY A 509 -18.13 15.32 29.47
C GLY A 509 -18.95 15.90 28.31
N GLN A 510 -18.35 16.13 27.15
CA GLN A 510 -18.96 16.70 25.95
C GLN A 510 -19.86 15.68 25.23
N THR A 511 -21.01 15.39 25.83
CA THR A 511 -21.92 14.32 25.41
C THR A 511 -22.35 14.44 23.95
N ARG A 512 -22.57 15.67 23.46
CA ARG A 512 -22.97 15.88 22.06
C ARG A 512 -21.86 15.54 21.07
N VAL A 513 -20.62 15.94 21.37
CA VAL A 513 -19.46 15.63 20.52
C VAL A 513 -19.22 14.13 20.49
N VAL A 514 -19.31 13.44 21.64
CA VAL A 514 -19.22 11.98 21.73
C VAL A 514 -20.25 11.31 20.81
N GLN A 515 -21.52 11.72 20.87
CA GLN A 515 -22.58 11.16 20.02
C GLN A 515 -22.34 11.36 18.51
N LEU A 516 -21.78 12.51 18.13
CA LEU A 516 -21.43 12.78 16.72
C LEU A 516 -20.28 11.85 16.29
N LEU A 517 -19.20 11.81 17.06
CA LEU A 517 -18.03 10.97 16.73
C LEU A 517 -18.37 9.46 16.77
N GLU A 518 -19.22 9.00 17.67
CA GLU A 518 -19.68 7.60 17.69
C GLU A 518 -20.45 7.24 16.42
N LYS A 519 -21.25 8.17 15.87
CA LYS A 519 -21.97 7.98 14.61
C LYS A 519 -21.02 7.84 13.42
N ASP A 520 -19.90 8.56 13.44
CA ASP A 520 -18.94 8.54 12.33
C ASP A 520 -17.91 7.40 12.43
N TYR A 521 -17.83 6.69 13.56
CA TYR A 521 -16.90 5.58 13.75
C TYR A 521 -17.06 4.47 12.71
N GLU A 522 -18.30 4.14 12.33
CA GLU A 522 -18.56 3.12 11.30
C GLU A 522 -17.96 3.51 9.94
N LYS A 523 -18.01 4.80 9.57
CA LYS A 523 -17.38 5.29 8.34
C LYS A 523 -15.87 5.17 8.38
N LEU A 524 -15.27 5.43 9.55
CA LEU A 524 -13.82 5.26 9.75
C LEU A 524 -13.41 3.79 9.61
N VAL A 525 -14.16 2.87 10.21
CA VAL A 525 -13.95 1.41 10.03
C VAL A 525 -14.14 0.99 8.56
N ARG A 526 -15.14 1.53 7.87
CA ARG A 526 -15.35 1.28 6.43
C ARG A 526 -14.16 1.78 5.60
N ALA A 527 -13.62 2.95 5.90
CA ALA A 527 -12.43 3.48 5.23
C ALA A 527 -11.20 2.57 5.44
N ARG A 528 -10.95 2.08 6.67
CA ARG A 528 -9.91 1.07 6.95
C ARG A 528 -10.08 -0.17 6.09
N ARG A 529 -11.29 -0.75 6.07
CA ARG A 529 -11.58 -1.98 5.31
C ARG A 529 -11.50 -1.78 3.81
N ASN A 530 -11.89 -0.62 3.29
CA ASN A 530 -11.78 -0.28 1.88
C ASN A 530 -10.31 -0.11 1.46
N LEU A 531 -9.50 0.59 2.26
CA LEU A 531 -8.06 0.69 2.05
C LEU A 531 -7.41 -0.69 2.11
N ALA A 532 -7.73 -1.48 3.14
CA ALA A 532 -7.21 -2.83 3.32
C ALA A 532 -7.57 -3.77 2.17
N LEU A 533 -8.79 -3.66 1.63
CA LEU A 533 -9.23 -4.43 0.47
C LEU A 533 -8.39 -4.10 -0.77
N PHE A 534 -8.03 -2.83 -0.97
CA PHE A 534 -7.24 -2.39 -2.11
C PHE A 534 -5.77 -2.85 -2.08
N GLN A 535 -5.28 -3.34 -0.93
CA GLN A 535 -3.94 -3.91 -0.84
C GLN A 535 -3.83 -5.32 -1.43
N HIS A 536 -4.96 -5.91 -1.86
CA HIS A 536 -4.97 -7.20 -2.54
C HIS A 536 -4.07 -7.19 -3.79
N HIS A 537 -3.49 -8.33 -4.10
CA HIS A 537 -2.54 -8.50 -5.20
C HIS A 537 -3.12 -8.36 -6.62
N ASP A 538 -4.45 -8.17 -6.80
CA ASP A 538 -5.00 -7.68 -8.07
C ASP A 538 -5.61 -6.27 -8.03
N ALA A 539 -5.55 -5.61 -6.88
CA ALA A 539 -6.12 -4.28 -6.67
C ALA A 539 -5.05 -3.19 -6.88
N ILE A 540 -4.19 -2.92 -5.90
CA ILE A 540 -3.10 -1.92 -6.01
C ILE A 540 -2.12 -2.19 -7.15
N THR A 541 -1.95 -3.46 -7.53
CA THR A 541 -1.14 -3.89 -8.68
C THR A 541 -1.72 -3.41 -10.00
N GLY A 542 -3.03 -3.14 -10.05
CA GLY A 542 -3.75 -2.71 -11.24
C GLY A 542 -4.06 -3.85 -12.21
N THR A 543 -4.12 -5.10 -11.71
CA THR A 543 -4.26 -6.32 -12.52
C THR A 543 -5.65 -6.95 -12.48
N SER A 544 -6.63 -6.25 -11.92
CA SER A 544 -8.06 -6.57 -12.09
C SER A 544 -8.62 -6.01 -13.39
N LYS A 545 -9.77 -6.56 -13.83
CA LYS A 545 -10.54 -5.98 -14.93
C LYS A 545 -10.95 -4.53 -14.63
N ALA A 546 -11.08 -3.72 -15.67
CA ALA A 546 -11.38 -2.30 -15.57
C ALA A 546 -12.63 -2.01 -14.72
N TYR A 547 -13.69 -2.82 -14.86
CA TYR A 547 -14.90 -2.64 -14.08
C TYR A 547 -14.74 -2.99 -12.59
N VAL A 548 -13.82 -3.90 -12.25
CA VAL A 548 -13.45 -4.22 -10.87
C VAL A 548 -12.58 -3.10 -10.29
N MET A 549 -11.67 -2.54 -11.09
CA MET A 549 -10.91 -1.36 -10.70
C MET A 549 -11.81 -0.15 -10.46
N HIS A 550 -12.93 0.00 -11.18
CA HIS A 550 -13.94 1.01 -10.88
C HIS A 550 -14.64 0.76 -9.55
N ASP A 551 -14.94 -0.49 -9.20
CA ASP A 551 -15.51 -0.85 -7.91
C ASP A 551 -14.57 -0.49 -6.74
N TYR A 552 -13.29 -0.83 -6.86
CA TYR A 552 -12.28 -0.37 -5.90
C TYR A 552 -12.19 1.16 -5.83
N ALA A 553 -12.20 1.84 -6.97
CA ALA A 553 -12.10 3.29 -7.01
C ALA A 553 -13.28 3.99 -6.30
N ILE A 554 -14.49 3.44 -6.40
CA ILE A 554 -15.65 3.94 -5.66
C ILE A 554 -15.40 3.80 -4.16
N LYS A 555 -14.98 2.61 -3.70
CA LYS A 555 -14.68 2.33 -2.29
C LYS A 555 -13.57 3.23 -1.73
N LEU A 556 -12.50 3.44 -2.49
CA LEU A 556 -11.41 4.37 -2.13
C LEU A 556 -11.89 5.82 -2.05
N HIS A 557 -12.69 6.25 -3.03
CA HIS A 557 -13.19 7.61 -3.09
C HIS A 557 -14.17 7.93 -1.95
N GLU A 558 -15.07 7.00 -1.62
CA GLU A 558 -15.96 7.10 -0.47
C GLU A 558 -15.16 7.20 0.84
N GLY A 559 -14.18 6.31 1.04
CA GLY A 559 -13.31 6.35 2.21
C GLY A 559 -12.52 7.65 2.32
N LEU A 560 -12.05 8.19 1.19
CA LEU A 560 -11.30 9.45 1.16
C LEU A 560 -12.21 10.63 1.53
N HIS A 561 -13.43 10.67 0.98
CA HIS A 561 -14.40 11.70 1.31
C HIS A 561 -14.77 11.66 2.80
N ASP A 562 -15.09 10.47 3.32
CA ASP A 562 -15.50 10.30 4.72
C ASP A 562 -14.36 10.64 5.70
N THR A 563 -13.13 10.24 5.42
CA THR A 563 -11.98 10.55 6.29
C THR A 563 -11.65 12.03 6.32
N ILE A 564 -11.76 12.76 5.20
CA ILE A 564 -11.59 14.22 5.19
C ILE A 564 -12.68 14.91 6.02
N ALA A 565 -13.93 14.46 5.89
CA ALA A 565 -15.04 15.02 6.67
C ALA A 565 -14.85 14.79 8.18
N ILE A 566 -14.49 13.56 8.58
CA ILE A 566 -14.21 13.21 9.98
C ILE A 566 -13.03 14.00 10.53
N ALA A 567 -11.96 14.18 9.75
CA ALA A 567 -10.84 15.01 10.14
C ALA A 567 -11.28 16.47 10.37
N GLY A 568 -12.15 17.02 9.51
CA GLY A 568 -12.74 18.34 9.70
C GLY A 568 -13.60 18.46 10.95
N GLU A 569 -14.49 17.50 11.19
CA GLU A 569 -15.35 17.44 12.38
C GLU A 569 -14.55 17.33 13.68
N ALA A 570 -13.52 16.46 13.70
CA ALA A 570 -12.64 16.29 14.84
C ALA A 570 -11.77 17.54 15.09
N ALA A 571 -11.24 18.17 14.04
CA ALA A 571 -10.51 19.42 14.16
C ALA A 571 -11.40 20.56 14.67
N GLU A 572 -12.63 20.67 14.17
CA GLU A 572 -13.61 21.66 14.64
C GLU A 572 -13.91 21.46 16.13
N ALA A 573 -14.18 20.22 16.56
CA ALA A 573 -14.42 19.89 17.96
C ALA A 573 -13.28 20.34 18.89
N LEU A 574 -12.03 20.10 18.48
CA LEU A 574 -10.84 20.47 19.25
C LEU A 574 -10.60 21.99 19.29
N LEU A 575 -11.08 22.74 18.29
CA LEU A 575 -10.88 24.18 18.20
C LEU A 575 -12.02 25.01 18.79
N LEU A 576 -13.21 24.46 19.00
CA LEU A 576 -14.34 25.24 19.52
C LEU A 576 -14.04 25.90 20.88
N THR A 577 -14.39 27.18 21.00
CA THR A 577 -14.33 27.90 22.28
C THR A 577 -15.38 27.36 23.27
N PRO A 578 -15.18 27.50 24.60
CA PRO A 578 -16.16 27.05 25.60
C PRO A 578 -17.58 27.62 25.38
N GLY A 579 -17.68 28.88 24.95
CA GLY A 579 -18.97 29.52 24.66
C GLY A 579 -19.66 28.94 23.43
N ALA A 580 -18.90 28.66 22.36
CA ALA A 580 -19.42 28.01 21.16
C ALA A 580 -19.83 26.56 21.45
N MET A 581 -19.05 25.83 22.26
CA MET A 581 -19.35 24.47 22.71
C MET A 581 -20.71 24.39 23.43
N SER A 582 -20.96 25.31 24.37
CA SER A 582 -22.27 25.37 25.06
C SER A 582 -23.44 25.60 24.08
N SER A 583 -23.21 26.34 23.00
CA SER A 583 -24.24 26.58 21.98
C SER A 583 -24.53 25.35 21.10
N LEU A 584 -23.53 24.49 20.88
CA LEU A 584 -23.64 23.21 20.16
C LEU A 584 -24.62 22.28 20.90
N ASP A 585 -24.47 22.17 22.22
CA ASP A 585 -25.32 21.35 23.09
C ASP A 585 -26.78 21.81 23.08
N HIS A 586 -27.03 23.12 22.98
CA HIS A 586 -28.38 23.67 23.00
C HIS A 586 -29.10 23.67 21.64
N ARG A 587 -28.37 23.78 20.52
CA ARG A 587 -28.97 24.02 19.18
C ARG A 587 -28.96 22.81 18.25
N ALA A 588 -28.40 21.67 18.68
CA ALA A 588 -28.23 20.46 17.86
C ALA A 588 -27.47 20.72 16.54
N ALA A 589 -26.56 21.69 16.52
CA ALA A 589 -25.78 22.04 15.34
C ALA A 589 -24.76 20.92 14.98
N PRO A 590 -24.45 20.73 13.67
CA PRO A 590 -23.41 19.81 13.20
C PRO A 590 -21.99 20.42 13.32
N LEU A 591 -20.95 19.57 13.23
CA LEU A 591 -19.53 19.96 13.24
C LEU A 591 -18.91 20.03 11.82
N ASN A 592 -19.67 20.49 10.82
CA ASN A 592 -19.31 20.35 9.40
C ASN A 592 -18.92 21.67 8.73
N HIS A 593 -18.40 22.64 9.47
CA HIS A 593 -18.11 23.98 8.94
C HIS A 593 -16.70 24.09 8.34
N LEU A 594 -15.79 23.20 8.74
CA LEU A 594 -14.47 23.04 8.14
C LEU A 594 -14.55 22.16 6.90
N GLN A 595 -14.29 22.74 5.73
CA GLN A 595 -14.39 22.07 4.42
C GLN A 595 -13.06 22.13 3.66
N PRO A 596 -12.65 21.09 2.91
CA PRO A 596 -11.41 21.15 2.15
C PRO A 596 -11.45 22.28 1.09
N ASP A 597 -10.28 22.84 0.77
CA ASP A 597 -10.14 23.88 -0.28
C ASP A 597 -10.29 23.35 -1.72
N PHE A 598 -10.82 22.14 -1.88
CA PHE A 598 -11.03 21.49 -3.16
C PHE A 598 -12.31 20.67 -3.16
N GLU A 599 -12.83 20.45 -4.36
CA GLU A 599 -13.89 19.46 -4.61
C GLU A 599 -13.36 18.36 -5.53
N ARG A 600 -13.88 17.14 -5.35
CA ARG A 600 -13.69 16.06 -6.31
C ARG A 600 -15.06 15.56 -6.75
N ALA A 601 -15.42 15.85 -8.00
CA ALA A 601 -16.74 15.51 -8.52
C ALA A 601 -16.98 13.99 -8.65
N THR A 602 -15.95 13.23 -9.05
CA THR A 602 -16.02 11.77 -9.19
C THR A 602 -14.66 11.12 -8.89
N TYR A 603 -14.67 9.81 -8.65
CA TYR A 603 -13.44 9.01 -8.45
C TYR A 603 -12.49 9.05 -9.67
N GLU A 604 -12.98 9.37 -10.87
CA GLU A 604 -12.19 9.40 -12.11
C GLU A 604 -11.48 10.73 -12.39
N ARG A 605 -11.79 11.78 -11.61
CA ARG A 605 -11.24 13.13 -11.84
C ARG A 605 -10.29 13.52 -10.72
N LEU A 606 -9.25 14.25 -11.12
CA LEU A 606 -8.38 14.97 -10.20
C LEU A 606 -9.18 16.02 -9.41
N PRO A 607 -8.79 16.30 -8.15
CA PRO A 607 -9.44 17.33 -7.35
C PRO A 607 -9.29 18.71 -7.99
N ARG A 608 -10.34 19.51 -7.91
CA ARG A 608 -10.38 20.90 -8.40
C ARG A 608 -10.37 21.83 -7.19
N LYS A 609 -9.33 22.67 -7.09
CA LYS A 609 -9.24 23.71 -6.06
C LYS A 609 -10.38 24.72 -6.18
N LEU A 610 -10.90 25.18 -5.05
CA LEU A 610 -11.98 26.16 -4.95
C LEU A 610 -11.41 27.54 -4.56
N PRO A 611 -11.70 28.62 -5.29
CA PRO A 611 -11.23 29.95 -4.93
C PRO A 611 -11.84 30.45 -3.62
N ILE A 612 -11.01 30.69 -2.61
CA ILE A 612 -11.41 31.27 -1.33
C ILE A 612 -11.79 32.73 -1.54
N THR A 613 -13.04 33.05 -1.20
CA THR A 613 -13.53 34.42 -1.24
C THR A 613 -13.40 35.07 0.13
N VAL A 614 -12.55 36.10 0.20
CA VAL A 614 -12.24 36.83 1.43
C VAL A 614 -13.10 38.10 1.52
N PRO A 615 -14.04 38.18 2.48
CA PRO A 615 -14.86 39.37 2.70
C PRO A 615 -14.01 40.58 3.12
N ARG A 616 -14.57 41.79 3.03
CA ARG A 616 -13.88 43.02 3.50
C ARG A 616 -13.85 43.13 5.03
N ASP A 617 -14.92 42.70 5.68
CA ASP A 617 -15.16 43.00 7.10
C ASP A 617 -14.76 41.86 8.05
N GLN A 618 -14.43 40.67 7.52
CA GLN A 618 -14.05 39.50 8.31
C GLN A 618 -13.00 38.64 7.60
N PRO A 619 -12.04 38.05 8.34
CA PRO A 619 -11.08 37.13 7.76
C PRO A 619 -11.73 35.80 7.37
N ARG A 620 -11.09 35.08 6.44
CA ARG A 620 -11.36 33.64 6.23
C ARG A 620 -10.34 32.83 7.01
N LEU A 621 -10.83 31.97 7.89
CA LEU A 621 -9.99 31.05 8.65
C LEU A 621 -9.70 29.81 7.82
N MET A 622 -8.44 29.38 7.88
CA MET A 622 -7.94 28.16 7.26
C MET A 622 -7.24 27.34 8.33
N VAL A 623 -7.78 26.17 8.61
CA VAL A 623 -7.30 25.23 9.60
C VAL A 623 -6.39 24.21 8.92
N MET A 624 -5.25 23.96 9.54
CA MET A 624 -4.22 23.03 9.08
C MET A 624 -3.94 22.02 10.19
N PHE A 625 -3.80 20.73 9.83
CA PHE A 625 -3.40 19.70 10.78
C PHE A 625 -2.05 19.10 10.37
N ASN A 626 -1.06 19.16 11.28
CA ASN A 626 0.18 18.42 11.13
C ASN A 626 0.05 17.04 11.77
N SER A 627 -0.05 16.00 10.95
CA SER A 627 -0.14 14.61 11.41
C SER A 627 1.23 13.99 11.75
N LEU A 628 2.34 14.73 11.63
CA LEU A 628 3.67 14.25 11.97
C LEU A 628 4.01 14.57 13.44
N GLY A 629 4.82 13.69 14.04
CA GLY A 629 5.35 13.88 15.40
C GLY A 629 6.47 14.92 15.49
N GLN A 630 6.88 15.50 14.36
CA GLN A 630 7.91 16.53 14.25
C GLN A 630 7.29 17.85 13.78
N ARG A 631 7.96 18.96 14.10
CA ARG A 631 7.64 20.27 13.52
C ARG A 631 7.86 20.18 12.00
N ARG A 632 6.93 20.76 11.23
CA ARG A 632 6.92 20.73 9.77
C ARG A 632 6.83 22.16 9.25
N TYR A 633 7.68 22.48 8.29
CA TYR A 633 7.50 23.67 7.45
C TYR A 633 6.93 23.20 6.12
N GLU A 634 5.88 23.86 5.62
CA GLU A 634 5.26 23.44 4.36
C GLU A 634 4.80 24.66 3.56
N VAL A 635 5.03 24.63 2.24
CA VAL A 635 4.49 25.67 1.36
C VAL A 635 3.06 25.32 1.01
N ILE A 636 2.13 26.11 1.55
CA ILE A 636 0.70 25.95 1.32
C ILE A 636 0.32 26.67 0.03
N LYS A 637 -0.42 25.97 -0.84
CA LYS A 637 -0.91 26.49 -2.12
C LYS A 637 -2.43 26.38 -2.18
N VAL A 638 -3.11 27.53 -2.17
CA VAL A 638 -4.59 27.66 -2.25
C VAL A 638 -5.00 28.65 -3.33
N LEU A 639 -6.25 28.59 -3.78
CA LEU A 639 -6.80 29.59 -4.71
C LEU A 639 -7.52 30.70 -3.95
N VAL A 640 -7.36 31.94 -4.39
CA VAL A 640 -8.02 33.13 -3.84
C VAL A 640 -8.62 33.99 -4.95
N SER A 641 -9.65 34.78 -4.63
CA SER A 641 -10.33 35.66 -5.60
C SER A 641 -9.82 37.11 -5.62
N SER A 642 -8.81 37.44 -4.82
CA SER A 642 -8.28 38.81 -4.67
C SER A 642 -6.75 38.82 -4.60
N LEU A 643 -6.13 39.85 -5.19
CA LEU A 643 -4.69 40.11 -5.09
C LEU A 643 -4.32 40.86 -3.81
N ASP A 644 -5.25 41.66 -3.29
CA ASP A 644 -5.04 42.50 -2.11
C ASP A 644 -5.36 41.70 -0.85
N ILE A 645 -4.49 40.74 -0.51
CA ILE A 645 -4.61 39.90 0.67
C ILE A 645 -3.33 39.90 1.52
N ARG A 646 -3.51 39.61 2.80
CA ARG A 646 -2.43 39.28 3.75
C ARG A 646 -2.84 38.06 4.56
N VAL A 647 -1.86 37.28 5.00
CA VAL A 647 -2.07 36.08 5.82
C VAL A 647 -1.46 36.31 7.19
N THR A 648 -2.16 35.92 8.26
CA THR A 648 -1.61 35.91 9.61
C THR A 648 -1.61 34.50 10.20
N ASP A 649 -0.59 34.19 11.01
CA ASP A 649 -0.47 32.96 11.77
C ASP A 649 -1.43 32.90 12.98
N GLU A 650 -1.32 31.82 13.77
CA GLU A 650 -2.12 31.58 14.97
C GLU A 650 -1.89 32.60 16.10
N HIS A 651 -0.80 33.37 16.03
CA HIS A 651 -0.45 34.43 16.97
C HIS A 651 -0.81 35.82 16.45
N GLY A 652 -1.34 35.91 15.22
CA GLY A 652 -1.70 37.16 14.56
C GLY A 652 -0.52 37.86 13.87
N HIS A 653 0.65 37.22 13.76
CA HIS A 653 1.78 37.76 13.01
C HIS A 653 1.57 37.58 11.51
N GLU A 654 2.00 38.56 10.73
CA GLU A 654 1.90 38.50 9.27
C GLU A 654 2.94 37.55 8.67
N VAL A 655 2.48 36.66 7.79
CA VAL A 655 3.33 35.66 7.10
C VAL A 655 3.65 36.17 5.71
N PRO A 656 4.91 36.10 5.25
CA PRO A 656 5.27 36.44 3.88
C PRO A 656 4.50 35.58 2.87
N ILE A 657 3.94 36.22 1.85
CA ILE A 657 3.15 35.55 0.82
C ILE A 657 3.71 35.80 -0.57
N GLN A 658 3.40 34.88 -1.48
CA GLN A 658 3.60 35.03 -2.91
C GLN A 658 2.26 34.74 -3.61
N ILE A 659 1.91 35.54 -4.60
CA ILE A 659 0.71 35.35 -5.41
C ILE A 659 1.14 35.06 -6.85
N ASN A 660 0.77 33.88 -7.37
CA ASN A 660 1.00 33.49 -8.77
C ASN A 660 -0.29 33.65 -9.60
N PRO A 661 -0.17 33.88 -10.92
CA PRO A 661 -1.31 33.85 -11.82
C PRO A 661 -1.86 32.41 -11.99
N VAL A 662 -3.17 32.30 -12.24
CA VAL A 662 -3.77 31.05 -12.73
C VAL A 662 -3.92 31.14 -14.25
N TRP A 663 -3.37 30.17 -14.96
CA TRP A 663 -3.41 30.09 -16.41
C TRP A 663 -4.64 29.35 -16.92
N ASN A 664 -5.20 29.84 -18.02
CA ASN A 664 -6.28 29.18 -18.74
C ASN A 664 -5.93 29.03 -20.23
N ASP A 665 -6.16 27.86 -20.79
CA ASP A 665 -5.96 27.63 -22.23
C ASP A 665 -7.17 28.17 -23.00
N THR A 666 -6.92 29.12 -23.91
CA THR A 666 -7.96 29.75 -24.74
C THR A 666 -8.12 29.09 -26.11
N GLY A 667 -7.30 28.07 -26.43
CA GLY A 667 -7.21 27.45 -27.74
C GLY A 667 -6.31 28.18 -28.74
N ASN A 668 -6.10 29.49 -28.57
CA ASN A 668 -5.16 30.30 -29.37
C ASN A 668 -3.90 30.71 -28.60
N GLY A 669 -3.74 30.22 -27.36
CA GLY A 669 -2.65 30.54 -26.43
C GLY A 669 -3.12 30.52 -24.98
N MET A 670 -2.23 30.86 -24.05
CA MET A 670 -2.54 30.87 -22.62
C MET A 670 -2.87 32.28 -22.14
N ALA A 671 -3.97 32.42 -21.40
CA ALA A 671 -4.37 33.68 -20.78
C ALA A 671 -4.38 33.56 -19.25
N ILE A 672 -4.05 34.65 -18.56
CA ILE A 672 -4.12 34.71 -17.10
C ILE A 672 -5.56 35.04 -16.68
N LEU A 673 -6.12 34.27 -15.75
CA LEU A 673 -7.44 34.55 -15.17
C LEU A 673 -7.41 35.85 -14.34
N SER A 674 -8.44 36.68 -14.49
CA SER A 674 -8.58 37.96 -13.78
C SER A 674 -9.32 37.84 -12.43
N THR A 675 -9.80 36.65 -12.09
CA THR A 675 -10.66 36.40 -10.93
C THR A 675 -10.14 35.33 -9.99
N GLN A 676 -9.03 34.66 -10.34
CA GLN A 676 -8.46 33.55 -9.58
C GLN A 676 -6.95 33.65 -9.57
N TYR A 677 -6.36 33.49 -8.38
CA TYR A 677 -4.93 33.62 -8.14
C TYR A 677 -4.48 32.49 -7.20
N GLU A 678 -3.25 32.05 -7.35
CA GLU A 678 -2.66 31.07 -6.44
C GLU A 678 -1.92 31.80 -5.32
N LEU A 679 -2.37 31.63 -4.09
CA LEU A 679 -1.69 32.11 -2.90
C LEU A 679 -0.72 31.03 -2.40
N LEU A 680 0.54 31.41 -2.23
CA LEU A 680 1.61 30.61 -1.66
C LEU A 680 2.16 31.28 -0.40
N PHE A 681 2.38 30.52 0.67
CA PHE A 681 3.10 30.98 1.85
C PHE A 681 3.70 29.78 2.60
N LEU A 682 4.71 30.03 3.42
CA LEU A 682 5.32 29.00 4.26
C LEU A 682 4.54 28.88 5.57
N ALA A 683 3.86 27.75 5.78
CA ALA A 683 3.27 27.40 7.06
C ALA A 683 4.32 26.79 7.99
N ASP A 684 4.26 27.17 9.26
CA ASP A 684 5.03 26.61 10.36
C ASP A 684 4.07 25.80 11.24
N LEU A 685 4.18 24.48 11.17
CA LEU A 685 3.26 23.55 11.80
C LEU A 685 3.96 22.83 12.97
N PRO A 686 3.57 23.11 14.23
CA PRO A 686 4.03 22.35 15.39
C PRO A 686 3.72 20.84 15.29
N PRO A 687 4.43 19.96 16.03
CA PRO A 687 4.18 18.52 16.00
C PRO A 687 2.79 18.18 16.54
N LEU A 688 2.06 17.29 15.85
CA LEU A 688 0.68 16.89 16.19
C LEU A 688 -0.18 18.06 16.66
N SER A 689 -0.37 19.06 15.80
CA SER A 689 -1.17 20.24 16.13
C SER A 689 -2.15 20.58 15.02
N VAL A 690 -3.31 21.09 15.43
CA VAL A 690 -4.28 21.76 14.59
C VAL A 690 -4.08 23.26 14.76
N ILE A 691 -3.72 23.98 13.70
CA ILE A 691 -3.45 25.43 13.78
C ILE A 691 -4.27 26.22 12.76
N THR A 692 -4.55 27.48 13.07
CA THR A 692 -5.39 28.34 12.24
C THR A 692 -4.59 29.49 11.64
N TYR A 693 -4.65 29.63 10.32
CA TYR A 693 -4.24 30.82 9.60
C TYR A 693 -5.46 31.68 9.24
N SER A 694 -5.27 33.00 9.24
CA SER A 694 -6.33 33.94 8.84
C SER A 694 -5.95 34.67 7.57
N ILE A 695 -6.81 34.60 6.55
CA ILE A 695 -6.66 35.33 5.29
C ILE A 695 -7.52 36.61 5.38
N HIS A 696 -6.86 37.77 5.29
CA HIS A 696 -7.49 39.07 5.39
C HIS A 696 -7.44 39.81 4.06
N ARG A 697 -8.46 40.62 3.78
CA ARG A 697 -8.42 41.58 2.68
C ARG A 697 -7.67 42.84 3.13
N THR A 698 -6.79 43.37 2.29
CA THR A 698 -6.02 44.59 2.58
C THR A 698 -6.38 45.71 1.61
N HIS A 699 -6.17 46.96 2.04
CA HIS A 699 -6.31 48.17 1.22
C HIS A 699 -4.97 48.66 0.64
N LYS A 700 -3.84 48.11 1.10
CA LYS A 700 -2.52 48.42 0.56
C LYS A 700 -2.29 47.58 -0.69
N SER A 701 -1.96 48.24 -1.81
CA SER A 701 -1.50 47.55 -3.02
C SER A 701 -0.18 46.84 -2.73
N THR A 702 -0.19 45.51 -2.69
CA THR A 702 0.97 44.66 -2.40
C THR A 702 1.59 44.15 -3.71
N MET A 703 2.00 45.06 -4.59
CA MET A 703 2.67 44.67 -5.85
C MET A 703 3.90 43.77 -5.60
N ASP A 704 4.60 43.97 -4.47
CA ASP A 704 5.79 43.19 -4.08
C ASP A 704 5.48 41.71 -3.79
N ASN A 705 4.22 41.36 -3.50
CA ASN A 705 3.82 39.97 -3.24
C ASN A 705 3.49 39.20 -4.53
N ARG A 706 3.43 39.87 -5.69
CA ARG A 706 3.11 39.23 -6.97
C ARG A 706 4.36 38.59 -7.57
N ALA A 707 4.24 37.35 -8.03
CA ALA A 707 5.32 36.71 -8.75
C ALA A 707 5.62 37.44 -10.07
N SER A 708 6.91 37.51 -10.40
CA SER A 708 7.37 37.83 -11.75
C SER A 708 7.04 36.67 -12.68
N VAL A 709 6.45 36.97 -13.84
CA VAL A 709 5.94 35.98 -14.79
C VAL A 709 6.71 36.05 -16.09
N TYR A 710 7.25 34.92 -16.54
CA TYR A 710 7.85 34.79 -17.86
C TYR A 710 7.17 33.66 -18.65
N SER A 711 6.90 33.88 -19.92
CA SER A 711 6.37 32.84 -20.81
C SER A 711 6.79 33.06 -22.26
N ASN A 712 6.95 31.96 -23.00
CA ASN A 712 7.17 31.98 -24.44
C ASN A 712 5.88 31.84 -25.26
N ASN A 713 4.72 31.70 -24.61
CA ASN A 713 3.46 31.39 -25.28
C ASN A 713 2.23 32.01 -24.60
N TYR A 714 2.25 33.33 -24.49
CA TYR A 714 1.14 34.15 -23.97
C TYR A 714 0.16 34.54 -25.09
N ALA A 715 -1.15 34.42 -24.85
CA ALA A 715 -2.17 34.84 -25.81
C ALA A 715 -2.34 36.38 -25.82
N PRO A 716 -2.52 37.04 -26.98
CA PRO A 716 -2.99 38.42 -27.01
C PRO A 716 -4.32 38.55 -26.27
N ALA A 717 -4.53 39.66 -25.57
CA ALA A 717 -5.75 39.99 -24.83
C ALA A 717 -7.03 39.56 -25.60
N PRO A 718 -7.88 38.66 -25.06
CA PRO A 718 -9.05 38.14 -25.78
C PRO A 718 -10.11 39.19 -26.10
N ASP A 719 -10.08 40.34 -25.41
CA ASP A 719 -11.04 41.45 -25.51
C ASP A 719 -10.35 42.81 -25.36
N GLN A 720 -10.95 43.87 -25.92
CA GLN A 720 -10.48 45.26 -25.76
C GLN A 720 -10.48 45.77 -24.31
N ASN A 721 -11.10 45.05 -23.37
CA ASN A 721 -11.18 45.39 -21.94
C ASN A 721 -10.34 44.47 -21.02
N TYR A 722 -9.52 43.58 -21.57
CA TYR A 722 -8.68 42.70 -20.75
C TYR A 722 -7.42 43.41 -20.28
N SER A 723 -7.36 43.70 -18.97
CA SER A 723 -6.15 44.21 -18.29
C SER A 723 -5.54 43.07 -17.48
N PRO A 724 -4.38 42.51 -17.88
CA PRO A 724 -3.80 41.37 -17.19
C PRO A 724 -3.37 41.78 -15.76
N PRO A 725 -3.67 40.96 -14.75
CA PRO A 725 -3.31 41.26 -13.36
C PRO A 725 -1.81 41.15 -13.07
N PHE A 726 -1.04 40.56 -13.99
CA PHE A 726 0.41 40.39 -13.91
C PHE A 726 1.06 40.86 -15.20
N GLU A 727 2.18 41.57 -15.08
CA GLU A 727 3.07 41.85 -16.20
C GLU A 727 3.78 40.56 -16.61
N THR A 728 3.60 40.13 -17.86
CA THR A 728 4.25 38.93 -18.42
C THR A 728 5.39 39.35 -19.32
N ARG A 729 6.56 38.72 -19.14
CA ARG A 729 7.77 38.97 -19.94
C ARG A 729 8.09 37.78 -20.82
N ASP A 730 8.78 38.02 -21.93
CA ASP A 730 9.26 36.95 -22.79
C ASP A 730 10.40 36.17 -22.13
N VAL A 731 10.45 34.85 -22.37
CA VAL A 731 11.61 34.04 -22.00
C VAL A 731 12.79 34.41 -22.91
N LEU A 732 13.91 34.79 -22.30
CA LEU A 732 15.11 35.21 -23.03
C LEU A 732 15.78 34.01 -23.74
N PRO A 733 16.46 34.22 -24.89
CA PRO A 733 17.24 33.18 -25.53
C PRO A 733 18.38 32.67 -24.64
N GLY A 734 18.61 31.36 -24.61
CA GLY A 734 19.67 30.71 -23.82
C GLY A 734 19.11 29.80 -22.73
N ASP A 735 20.00 29.19 -21.94
CA ASP A 735 19.62 28.32 -20.83
C ASP A 735 18.93 29.10 -19.70
N ILE A 736 17.96 28.47 -19.05
CA ILE A 736 17.17 29.07 -17.97
C ILE A 736 17.81 28.72 -16.64
N GLN A 737 17.89 29.71 -15.74
CA GLN A 737 18.42 29.52 -14.39
C GLN A 737 17.35 29.85 -13.35
N LEU A 738 17.13 28.92 -12.42
CA LEU A 738 16.42 29.20 -11.17
C LEU A 738 17.41 29.07 -10.02
N GLU A 739 17.37 29.97 -9.05
CA GLU A 739 18.28 29.91 -7.91
C GLU A 739 17.60 30.28 -6.60
N SER A 740 17.98 29.61 -5.51
CA SER A 740 17.65 29.97 -4.13
C SER A 740 18.95 30.29 -3.38
N ASP A 741 18.88 30.48 -2.06
CA ASP A 741 20.07 30.69 -1.22
C ASP A 741 20.99 29.47 -1.15
N GLN A 742 20.47 28.25 -1.37
CA GLN A 742 21.23 27.01 -1.20
C GLN A 742 21.56 26.31 -2.53
N ILE A 743 20.68 26.38 -3.52
CA ILE A 743 20.84 25.64 -4.77
C ILE A 743 20.63 26.52 -6.00
N LYS A 744 21.30 26.15 -7.09
CA LYS A 744 21.09 26.73 -8.42
C LYS A 744 20.77 25.60 -9.40
N LEU A 745 19.68 25.77 -10.13
CA LEU A 745 19.21 24.86 -11.18
C LEU A 745 19.47 25.48 -12.54
N LEU A 746 20.04 24.68 -13.44
CA LEU A 746 20.22 25.05 -14.85
C LEU A 746 19.32 24.16 -15.70
N PHE A 747 18.55 24.78 -16.59
CA PHE A 747 17.64 24.11 -17.51
C PHE A 747 18.04 24.39 -18.95
N ASP A 748 17.79 23.42 -19.81
CA ASP A 748 17.91 23.58 -21.25
C ASP A 748 16.93 24.64 -21.76
N GLY A 749 17.44 25.68 -22.42
CA GLY A 749 16.61 26.78 -22.92
C GLY A 749 15.57 26.41 -23.99
N THR A 750 15.77 25.27 -24.67
CA THR A 750 14.89 24.81 -25.76
C THR A 750 13.83 23.84 -25.25
N THR A 751 14.21 22.90 -24.39
CA THR A 751 13.30 21.86 -23.88
C THR A 751 12.69 22.21 -22.52
N GLY A 752 13.28 23.14 -21.77
CA GLY A 752 12.89 23.46 -20.39
C GLY A 752 13.25 22.37 -19.37
N MET A 753 13.95 21.30 -19.78
CA MET A 753 14.33 20.20 -18.89
C MET A 753 15.55 20.54 -18.04
N LEU A 754 15.57 20.03 -16.80
CA LEU A 754 16.71 20.19 -15.91
C LEU A 754 17.97 19.58 -16.54
N ARG A 755 19.11 20.28 -16.43
CA ARG A 755 20.45 19.83 -16.87
C ARG A 755 21.36 19.55 -15.69
N SER A 756 21.39 20.43 -14.69
CA SER A 756 22.29 20.30 -13.54
C SER A 756 21.78 20.99 -12.29
N ILE A 757 22.17 20.46 -11.14
CA ILE A 757 21.99 21.05 -9.81
C ILE A 757 23.36 21.48 -9.29
N THR A 758 23.48 22.75 -8.87
CA THR A 758 24.66 23.26 -8.17
C THR A 758 24.32 23.48 -6.70
N ASP A 759 25.08 22.87 -5.80
CA ASP A 759 25.07 23.23 -4.38
C ASP A 759 25.91 24.50 -4.19
N LYS A 760 25.28 25.60 -3.78
CA LYS A 760 25.95 26.89 -3.62
C LYS A 760 26.95 26.89 -2.46
N SER A 761 26.76 26.03 -1.46
CA SER A 761 27.64 25.98 -0.29
C SER A 761 28.99 25.33 -0.59
N SER A 762 28.98 24.27 -1.42
CA SER A 762 30.20 23.59 -1.88
C SER A 762 30.72 24.11 -3.22
N GLY A 763 29.87 24.77 -4.02
CA GLY A 763 30.15 25.13 -5.41
C GLY A 763 30.11 23.94 -6.37
N HIS A 764 29.80 22.73 -5.89
CA HIS A 764 29.83 21.52 -6.69
C HIS A 764 28.63 21.46 -7.63
N VAL A 765 28.88 21.05 -8.88
CA VAL A 765 27.85 20.90 -9.92
C VAL A 765 27.65 19.41 -10.18
N THR A 766 26.41 18.97 -10.08
CA THR A 766 26.00 17.60 -10.41
C THR A 766 25.15 17.64 -11.67
N GLN A 767 25.53 16.86 -12.69
CA GLN A 767 24.70 16.69 -13.88
C GLN A 767 23.46 15.90 -13.49
N THR A 768 22.30 16.35 -13.94
CA THR A 768 20.99 15.78 -13.61
C THR A 768 20.03 16.01 -14.77
N ALA A 769 20.41 15.55 -15.95
CA ALA A 769 19.62 15.73 -17.15
C ALA A 769 18.34 14.88 -17.08
N ILE A 770 17.16 15.51 -17.16
CA ILE A 770 15.87 14.82 -17.18
C ILE A 770 15.44 14.58 -18.63
N ARG A 771 15.01 13.35 -18.92
CA ARG A 771 14.47 12.94 -20.22
C ARG A 771 13.23 12.08 -20.04
N TYR A 772 12.26 12.25 -20.94
CA TYR A 772 11.12 11.36 -21.08
C TYR A 772 11.26 10.53 -22.35
N ALA A 773 11.09 9.22 -22.22
CA ALA A 773 11.14 8.29 -23.33
C ALA A 773 10.15 7.14 -23.08
N ALA A 774 9.93 6.32 -24.10
CA ALA A 774 9.05 5.17 -23.99
C ALA A 774 9.66 3.90 -24.59
N TYR A 775 9.35 2.77 -23.98
CA TYR A 775 9.62 1.45 -24.56
C TYR A 775 8.42 1.02 -25.42
N PRO A 776 8.65 0.61 -26.67
CA PRO A 776 7.63 -0.10 -27.46
C PRO A 776 7.34 -1.46 -26.82
N SER A 777 6.08 -1.79 -26.56
CA SER A 777 5.70 -3.07 -25.98
C SER A 777 5.56 -4.16 -27.05
N ALA A 778 5.95 -5.38 -26.71
CA ALA A 778 5.68 -6.54 -27.52
C ALA A 778 4.18 -6.90 -27.45
N GLN A 779 3.50 -6.90 -28.61
CA GLN A 779 2.09 -7.25 -28.72
C GLN A 779 1.79 -8.65 -28.18
N PHE A 780 0.67 -8.81 -27.46
CA PHE A 780 0.24 -10.07 -26.81
C PHE A 780 1.24 -10.64 -25.79
N LYS A 781 2.18 -9.80 -25.32
CA LYS A 781 3.30 -10.20 -24.47
C LYS A 781 3.51 -9.26 -23.29
N SER A 782 3.44 -7.94 -23.52
CA SER A 782 3.31 -6.97 -22.44
C SER A 782 1.83 -6.78 -22.10
N GLY A 783 1.52 -6.50 -20.84
CA GLY A 783 0.16 -6.36 -20.35
C GLY A 783 0.10 -5.77 -18.95
N ALA A 784 -0.99 -6.05 -18.22
CA ALA A 784 -1.16 -5.55 -16.86
C ALA A 784 -0.07 -6.06 -15.91
N TYR A 785 0.36 -7.31 -16.07
CA TYR A 785 1.37 -7.97 -15.24
C TYR A 785 2.77 -7.81 -15.84
N LEU A 786 2.89 -8.18 -17.11
CA LEU A 786 4.19 -8.33 -17.77
C LEU A 786 4.69 -7.00 -18.34
N PHE A 787 5.98 -6.73 -18.14
CA PHE A 787 6.72 -5.75 -18.91
C PHE A 787 7.59 -6.48 -19.94
N LYS A 788 7.31 -6.28 -21.22
CA LYS A 788 8.07 -6.89 -22.30
C LYS A 788 8.26 -5.90 -23.45
N PRO A 789 9.41 -5.19 -23.49
CA PRO A 789 9.79 -4.40 -24.65
C PRO A 789 9.80 -5.27 -25.93
N ASP A 790 9.47 -4.68 -27.07
CA ASP A 790 9.52 -5.34 -28.37
C ASP A 790 10.98 -5.60 -28.77
N PRO A 791 11.44 -6.86 -28.81
CA PRO A 791 12.81 -7.17 -29.20
C PRO A 791 13.09 -6.88 -30.68
N ASN A 792 12.05 -6.65 -31.49
CA ASN A 792 12.17 -6.35 -32.92
C ASN A 792 11.99 -4.85 -33.22
N ALA A 793 11.78 -4.01 -32.21
CA ALA A 793 11.69 -2.57 -32.40
C ALA A 793 13.00 -2.06 -33.03
N ARG A 794 12.88 -1.17 -34.02
CA ARG A 794 14.05 -0.57 -34.69
C ARG A 794 14.89 0.23 -33.71
N GLU A 795 14.22 1.00 -32.86
CA GLU A 795 14.80 1.74 -31.75
C GLU A 795 14.29 1.12 -30.43
N PRO A 796 15.17 0.70 -29.50
CA PRO A 796 14.74 0.10 -28.24
C PRO A 796 13.95 1.06 -27.33
N GLU A 797 14.22 2.35 -27.45
CA GLU A 797 13.53 3.44 -26.74
C GLU A 797 13.21 4.57 -27.72
N GLU A 798 12.05 5.18 -27.58
CA GLU A 798 11.62 6.32 -28.39
C GLU A 798 11.60 7.59 -27.54
N ASP A 799 12.22 8.66 -28.03
CA ASP A 799 12.13 9.98 -27.40
C ASP A 799 10.77 10.60 -27.69
N VAL A 800 9.86 10.52 -26.73
CA VAL A 800 8.47 10.97 -26.91
C VAL A 800 8.34 12.50 -27.00
N LEU A 801 9.40 13.25 -26.67
CA LEU A 801 9.41 14.71 -26.73
C LEU A 801 10.26 15.25 -27.88
N SER A 802 10.86 14.38 -28.69
CA SER A 802 11.76 14.80 -29.78
C SER A 802 11.05 15.69 -30.80
N GLY A 803 11.58 16.90 -30.98
CA GLY A 803 11.05 17.91 -31.90
C GLY A 803 9.83 18.68 -31.36
N ALA A 804 9.37 18.40 -30.14
CA ALA A 804 8.32 19.18 -29.50
C ALA A 804 8.80 20.58 -29.11
N LYS A 805 7.91 21.56 -29.27
CA LYS A 805 8.13 22.96 -28.85
C LYS A 805 7.32 23.21 -27.58
N PRO A 806 7.93 23.13 -26.39
CA PRO A 806 7.19 23.26 -25.14
C PRO A 806 6.72 24.70 -24.91
N ARG A 807 5.59 24.82 -24.21
CA ARG A 807 5.16 26.08 -23.60
C ARG A 807 5.82 26.18 -22.23
N LEU A 808 6.51 27.29 -21.98
CA LEU A 808 7.24 27.54 -20.74
C LEU A 808 6.49 28.57 -19.90
N PHE A 809 6.36 28.31 -18.61
CA PHE A 809 5.82 29.23 -17.62
C PHE A 809 6.77 29.30 -16.45
N ILE A 810 7.34 30.47 -16.20
CA ILE A 810 8.22 30.72 -15.07
C ILE A 810 7.52 31.67 -14.13
N HIS A 811 7.35 31.25 -12.88
CA HIS A 811 6.93 32.13 -11.80
C HIS A 811 8.07 32.25 -10.80
N SER A 812 8.47 33.48 -10.49
CA SER A 812 9.49 33.75 -9.49
C SER A 812 9.00 34.82 -8.53
N GLY A 813 8.92 34.48 -7.25
CA GLY A 813 8.52 35.41 -6.20
C GLY A 813 9.28 35.15 -4.90
N PRO A 814 8.85 35.75 -3.77
CA PRO A 814 9.58 35.69 -2.50
C PRO A 814 9.52 34.33 -1.79
N VAL A 815 8.59 33.43 -2.12
CA VAL A 815 8.41 32.13 -1.45
C VAL A 815 8.99 30.98 -2.28
N ALA A 816 8.82 31.03 -3.60
CA ALA A 816 9.26 29.96 -4.50
C ALA A 816 9.57 30.48 -5.90
N SER A 817 10.39 29.73 -6.62
CA SER A 817 10.54 29.85 -8.08
C SER A 817 10.24 28.52 -8.74
N GLU A 818 9.41 28.55 -9.77
CA GLU A 818 8.95 27.36 -10.49
C GLU A 818 9.05 27.56 -12.01
N LEU A 819 9.48 26.50 -12.70
CA LEU A 819 9.41 26.38 -14.15
C LEU A 819 8.47 25.22 -14.48
N SER A 820 7.36 25.54 -15.15
CA SER A 820 6.44 24.58 -15.71
C SER A 820 6.64 24.47 -17.22
N VAL A 821 6.79 23.25 -17.70
CA VAL A 821 7.04 22.92 -19.10
C VAL A 821 5.89 22.06 -19.59
N MET A 822 5.14 22.56 -20.57
CA MET A 822 3.96 21.89 -21.12
C MET A 822 4.21 21.43 -22.55
N PHE A 823 4.12 20.12 -22.75
CA PHE A 823 4.22 19.43 -24.03
C PHE A 823 2.81 19.03 -24.50
N GLY A 824 2.14 19.98 -25.14
CA GLY A 824 0.73 19.85 -25.54
C GLY A 824 -0.17 19.45 -24.37
N SER A 825 -1.17 18.61 -24.65
CA SER A 825 -2.14 18.14 -23.63
C SER A 825 -1.65 16.96 -22.80
N VAL A 826 -0.45 16.43 -23.06
CA VAL A 826 -0.06 15.10 -22.60
C VAL A 826 0.88 15.09 -21.40
N LEU A 827 1.86 16.00 -21.39
CA LEU A 827 2.81 16.12 -20.28
C LEU A 827 2.93 17.58 -19.85
N MET A 828 2.74 17.81 -18.55
CA MET A 828 3.18 19.03 -17.87
C MET A 828 4.19 18.63 -16.79
N HIS A 829 5.43 19.08 -16.93
CA HIS A 829 6.51 18.85 -15.97
C HIS A 829 6.82 20.18 -15.27
N THR A 830 6.71 20.19 -13.94
CA THR A 830 6.97 21.37 -13.12
C THR A 830 8.14 21.09 -12.20
N THR A 831 9.18 21.92 -12.27
CA THR A 831 10.28 21.92 -11.30
C THR A 831 10.18 23.17 -10.42
N ARG A 832 10.26 23.01 -9.10
CA ARG A 832 10.16 24.11 -8.13
C ARG A 832 11.30 24.06 -7.11
N ILE A 833 11.84 25.24 -6.80
CA ILE A 833 12.71 25.49 -5.65
C ILE A 833 12.04 26.46 -4.69
N LEU A 834 12.38 26.33 -3.41
CA LEU A 834 11.80 27.13 -2.34
C LEU A 834 12.82 28.14 -1.82
N HIS A 835 12.37 29.38 -1.61
CA HIS A 835 13.17 30.47 -1.03
C HIS A 835 12.99 30.50 0.48
N VAL A 836 13.42 29.41 1.11
CA VAL A 836 13.30 29.20 2.54
C VAL A 836 14.68 28.93 3.13
N SER A 837 14.86 29.26 4.41
CA SER A 837 16.11 29.00 5.13
C SER A 837 16.16 27.59 5.75
N HIS A 838 15.03 26.91 5.86
CA HIS A 838 14.90 25.63 6.57
C HIS A 838 15.29 24.44 5.67
N LYS A 839 16.34 23.70 6.07
CA LYS A 839 16.67 22.39 5.50
C LYS A 839 15.73 21.30 6.07
N PRO A 840 15.29 20.31 5.27
CA PRO A 840 15.80 19.97 3.95
C PRO A 840 15.16 20.72 2.76
N LEU A 841 14.03 21.40 2.95
CA LEU A 841 13.29 22.09 1.87
C LEU A 841 14.14 23.06 1.04
N ALA A 842 15.00 23.83 1.70
CA ALA A 842 15.89 24.78 1.05
C ALA A 842 16.86 24.13 0.04
N SER A 843 17.17 22.83 0.22
CA SER A 843 18.20 22.10 -0.54
C SER A 843 17.62 21.02 -1.46
N ALA A 844 16.29 20.87 -1.51
CA ALA A 844 15.61 19.87 -2.31
C ALA A 844 14.91 20.48 -3.52
N VAL A 845 14.77 19.70 -4.59
CA VAL A 845 14.04 20.10 -5.79
C VAL A 845 12.70 19.38 -5.81
N TYR A 846 11.60 20.14 -5.82
CA TYR A 846 10.27 19.58 -5.96
C TYR A 846 9.94 19.39 -7.44
N MET A 847 9.40 18.23 -7.81
CA MET A 847 8.92 17.97 -9.15
C MET A 847 7.47 17.49 -9.13
N GLU A 848 6.67 18.01 -10.04
CA GLU A 848 5.30 17.54 -10.28
C GLU A 848 5.13 17.24 -11.76
N ASN A 849 4.64 16.04 -12.06
CA ASN A 849 4.42 15.60 -13.42
C ASN A 849 2.94 15.26 -13.62
N VAL A 850 2.30 15.95 -14.55
CA VAL A 850 0.92 15.65 -14.95
C VAL A 850 0.92 14.95 -16.30
N PHE A 851 0.48 13.69 -16.33
CA PHE A 851 0.40 12.87 -17.54
C PHE A 851 -1.03 12.62 -17.96
N ASN A 852 -1.27 12.55 -19.27
CA ASN A 852 -2.59 12.29 -19.82
C ASN A 852 -2.55 11.46 -21.12
N LEU A 853 -2.27 10.16 -21.00
CA LEU A 853 -2.30 9.24 -22.15
C LEU A 853 -3.73 8.85 -22.60
N GLY A 854 -4.75 9.18 -21.80
CA GLY A 854 -6.16 8.93 -22.13
C GLY A 854 -6.87 10.06 -22.88
N GLY A 855 -6.24 11.24 -22.97
CA GLY A 855 -6.83 12.46 -23.52
C GLY A 855 -6.88 12.53 -25.06
N LYS A 856 -7.61 13.54 -25.58
CA LYS A 856 -7.54 13.88 -27.00
C LYS A 856 -6.17 14.49 -27.32
N TYR A 857 -5.52 13.94 -28.33
CA TYR A 857 -4.19 14.33 -28.77
C TYR A 857 -4.23 15.23 -30.01
N ASN A 858 -3.29 16.18 -30.12
CA ASN A 858 -3.08 17.03 -31.29
C ASN A 858 -1.65 16.90 -31.84
N SER A 859 -1.52 16.33 -33.05
CA SER A 859 -0.25 16.02 -33.72
C SER A 859 0.65 17.21 -34.01
N THR A 860 0.10 18.43 -34.03
CA THR A 860 0.86 19.64 -34.34
C THR A 860 1.51 20.28 -33.10
N GLU A 861 1.00 20.01 -31.90
CA GLU A 861 1.49 20.64 -30.65
C GLU A 861 2.60 19.83 -29.96
N THR A 862 2.69 18.52 -30.23
CA THR A 862 3.68 17.64 -29.59
C THR A 862 4.19 16.59 -30.59
N PRO A 863 4.96 16.97 -31.62
CA PRO A 863 5.59 16.03 -32.55
C PRO A 863 6.20 14.83 -31.82
N GLY A 864 5.92 13.61 -32.28
CA GLY A 864 6.37 12.39 -31.63
C GLY A 864 5.36 11.76 -30.66
N PHE A 865 4.31 12.47 -30.23
CA PHE A 865 3.15 11.83 -29.62
C PHE A 865 2.21 11.28 -30.72
N PRO A 866 1.90 9.98 -30.88
CA PRO A 866 0.85 9.56 -31.80
C PRO A 866 -0.53 9.71 -31.15
N PRO A 867 -1.62 9.87 -31.92
CA PRO A 867 -2.98 9.85 -31.39
C PRO A 867 -3.40 8.55 -30.69
N HIS A 868 -2.52 7.53 -30.57
CA HIS A 868 -2.93 6.21 -30.06
C HIS A 868 -1.94 5.46 -29.15
N PHE A 869 -0.67 5.87 -28.96
CA PHE A 869 0.40 5.14 -28.22
C PHE A 869 0.00 3.72 -27.82
N ARG A 870 -0.14 2.88 -28.85
CA ARG A 870 -0.51 1.49 -28.65
C ARG A 870 0.77 0.80 -28.26
N GLU A 871 0.72 -0.03 -27.23
CA GLU A 871 1.89 -0.82 -26.82
C GLU A 871 3.05 0.11 -26.41
N THR A 872 2.83 0.96 -25.41
CA THR A 872 3.78 1.99 -25.01
C THR A 872 3.93 2.06 -23.49
N GLU A 873 5.17 2.16 -23.03
CA GLU A 873 5.52 2.23 -21.62
C GLU A 873 6.42 3.45 -21.39
N LEU A 874 5.82 4.52 -20.87
CA LEU A 874 6.45 5.82 -20.67
C LEU A 874 7.25 5.85 -19.37
N PHE A 875 8.45 6.40 -19.41
CA PHE A 875 9.31 6.56 -18.24
C PHE A 875 9.99 7.93 -18.20
N MET A 876 10.36 8.34 -16.98
CA MET A 876 11.22 9.49 -16.70
C MET A 876 12.61 8.97 -16.33
N ARG A 877 13.65 9.47 -16.99
CA ARG A 877 15.05 9.14 -16.71
C ARG A 877 15.81 10.36 -16.23
N ILE A 878 16.54 10.20 -15.13
CA ILE A 878 17.49 11.16 -14.59
C ILE A 878 18.88 10.63 -14.92
N MET A 879 19.62 11.39 -15.73
CA MET A 879 20.98 11.07 -16.17
C MET A 879 21.97 11.95 -15.42
N THR A 880 22.88 11.31 -14.69
CA THR A 880 23.85 12.00 -13.85
C THR A 880 25.28 11.62 -14.18
N ASP A 881 26.22 12.36 -13.60
CA ASP A 881 27.64 12.05 -13.58
C ASP A 881 28.06 11.31 -12.29
N ILE A 882 27.11 10.69 -11.58
CA ILE A 882 27.37 9.80 -10.44
C ILE A 882 27.95 8.47 -10.94
N ASP A 883 29.09 8.08 -10.40
CA ASP A 883 29.76 6.81 -10.66
C ASP A 883 29.25 5.72 -9.69
N ASN A 884 28.10 5.14 -10.03
CA ASN A 884 27.56 3.97 -9.33
C ASN A 884 28.08 2.62 -9.88
N GLY A 885 29.25 2.64 -10.54
CA GLY A 885 29.96 1.46 -11.02
C GLY A 885 29.59 1.00 -12.45
N PRO A 886 30.46 0.15 -13.06
CA PRO A 886 30.27 -0.35 -14.43
C PRO A 886 29.14 -1.38 -14.55
N GLU A 887 28.85 -2.10 -13.47
CA GLU A 887 27.59 -2.81 -13.27
C GLU A 887 26.77 -1.96 -12.29
N PRO A 888 25.88 -1.09 -12.81
CA PRO A 888 25.25 -0.05 -12.02
C PRO A 888 24.55 -0.62 -10.79
N VAL A 889 24.90 -0.05 -9.64
CA VAL A 889 24.25 -0.32 -8.36
C VAL A 889 23.25 0.79 -8.08
N PHE A 890 22.05 0.42 -7.69
CA PHE A 890 21.06 1.36 -7.18
C PHE A 890 20.26 0.71 -6.07
N TYR A 891 19.42 1.49 -5.41
CA TYR A 891 18.65 1.02 -4.26
C TYR A 891 17.18 1.38 -4.45
N THR A 892 16.29 0.44 -4.12
CA THR A 892 14.85 0.69 -4.08
C THR A 892 14.32 0.34 -2.70
N ASP A 893 13.31 1.06 -2.24
CA ASP A 893 12.66 0.72 -0.99
C ASP A 893 11.85 -0.60 -1.09
N GLN A 894 11.73 -1.30 0.03
CA GLN A 894 10.83 -2.44 0.21
C GLN A 894 9.66 -1.98 1.06
N SER A 895 8.57 -1.58 0.39
CA SER A 895 7.35 -1.08 1.02
C SER A 895 7.57 0.09 1.99
N GLY A 896 8.62 0.91 1.80
CA GLY A 896 8.96 2.02 2.70
C GLY A 896 9.62 1.60 4.04
N LEU A 897 9.90 0.30 4.24
CA LEU A 897 10.53 -0.22 5.47
C LEU A 897 12.06 -0.05 5.48
N HIS A 898 12.72 -0.44 4.39
CA HIS A 898 14.17 -0.37 4.24
C HIS A 898 14.56 -0.26 2.76
N LEU A 899 15.83 0.05 2.47
CA LEU A 899 16.38 0.04 1.12
C LEU A 899 17.03 -1.30 0.78
N GLN A 900 16.67 -1.87 -0.36
CA GLN A 900 17.26 -3.08 -0.91
C GLN A 900 18.24 -2.72 -2.03
N LYS A 901 19.46 -3.27 -1.95
CA LYS A 901 20.48 -3.13 -2.99
C LYS A 901 20.06 -3.87 -4.25
N ARG A 902 20.20 -3.21 -5.40
CA ARG A 902 19.94 -3.72 -6.75
C ARG A 902 21.22 -3.63 -7.56
N VAL A 903 21.53 -4.69 -8.30
CA VAL A 903 22.70 -4.77 -9.19
C VAL A 903 22.22 -5.19 -10.56
N ARG A 904 22.62 -4.46 -11.58
CA ARG A 904 22.22 -4.77 -12.95
C ARG A 904 22.66 -6.17 -13.36
N VAL A 905 21.76 -6.91 -14.00
CA VAL A 905 22.01 -8.21 -14.63
C VAL A 905 21.70 -8.10 -16.12
N GLN A 906 22.71 -7.84 -16.95
CA GLN A 906 22.51 -7.52 -18.38
C GLN A 906 21.73 -8.61 -19.15
N ARG A 907 22.01 -9.89 -18.87
CA ARG A 907 21.47 -11.06 -19.59
C ARG A 907 19.95 -11.27 -19.48
N ILE A 908 19.26 -10.60 -18.55
CA ILE A 908 17.79 -10.71 -18.37
C ILE A 908 17.03 -9.54 -18.99
N GLY A 909 17.72 -8.58 -19.60
CA GLY A 909 17.12 -7.41 -20.24
C GLY A 909 16.58 -6.39 -19.24
N ILE A 910 16.09 -5.25 -19.75
CA ILE A 910 15.61 -4.14 -18.91
C ILE A 910 14.42 -4.56 -18.03
N GLN A 911 13.51 -5.37 -18.56
CA GLN A 911 12.34 -5.87 -17.83
C GLN A 911 12.69 -6.70 -16.59
N GLY A 912 13.83 -7.40 -16.58
CA GLY A 912 14.30 -8.14 -15.42
C GLY A 912 15.09 -7.29 -14.42
N ASN A 913 15.34 -6.02 -14.76
CA ASN A 913 16.09 -5.05 -13.95
C ASN A 913 15.23 -3.86 -13.47
N TYR A 914 13.91 -3.92 -13.69
CA TYR A 914 12.94 -3.01 -13.08
C TYR A 914 12.52 -3.56 -11.73
N TYR A 915 12.63 -2.77 -10.66
CA TYR A 915 12.28 -3.16 -9.30
C TYR A 915 11.20 -2.23 -8.73
N PRO A 916 10.38 -2.71 -7.78
CA PRO A 916 9.35 -1.89 -7.19
C PRO A 916 9.95 -0.78 -6.32
N VAL A 917 9.27 0.37 -6.33
CA VAL A 917 9.52 1.54 -5.50
C VAL A 917 8.18 1.97 -4.94
N SER A 918 8.03 2.01 -3.62
CA SER A 918 6.80 2.46 -2.98
C SER A 918 6.91 3.90 -2.45
N SER A 919 8.14 4.37 -2.19
CA SER A 919 8.42 5.69 -1.61
C SER A 919 9.77 6.29 -2.02
N ALA A 920 10.82 5.49 -2.26
CA ALA A 920 12.17 6.01 -2.46
C ALA A 920 13.08 5.10 -3.29
N THR A 921 13.89 5.73 -4.14
CA THR A 921 15.01 5.08 -4.83
C THR A 921 16.23 5.99 -4.88
N MET A 922 17.43 5.42 -4.86
CA MET A 922 18.67 6.20 -4.86
C MET A 922 19.79 5.55 -5.66
N ILE A 923 20.69 6.40 -6.16
CA ILE A 923 22.02 6.05 -6.69
C ILE A 923 23.08 6.85 -5.92
N GLU A 924 24.26 6.29 -5.74
CA GLU A 924 25.37 6.98 -5.10
C GLU A 924 26.71 6.56 -5.70
N ASP A 925 27.71 7.43 -5.58
CA ASP A 925 29.08 7.16 -5.99
C ASP A 925 29.61 5.92 -5.24
N ALA A 926 30.42 5.09 -5.91
CA ALA A 926 30.99 3.88 -5.33
C ALA A 926 31.96 4.15 -4.15
N GLY A 927 32.43 5.39 -4.00
CA GLY A 927 33.23 5.89 -2.89
C GLY A 927 32.64 7.18 -2.30
N PRO A 928 33.41 7.94 -1.50
CA PRO A 928 32.99 9.26 -1.05
C PRO A 928 32.69 10.17 -2.25
N GLY A 929 31.56 10.84 -2.21
CA GLY A 929 31.08 11.62 -3.34
C GLY A 929 29.63 12.04 -3.15
N ARG A 930 28.82 11.79 -4.17
CA ARG A 930 27.44 12.25 -4.30
C ARG A 930 26.46 11.10 -4.19
N ARG A 931 25.31 11.40 -3.62
CA ARG A 931 24.11 10.57 -3.61
C ARG A 931 22.98 11.36 -4.23
N LEU A 932 22.23 10.73 -5.13
CA LEU A 932 20.97 11.25 -5.64
C LEU A 932 19.84 10.34 -5.14
N THR A 933 18.89 10.94 -4.44
CA THR A 933 17.68 10.28 -3.93
C THR A 933 16.47 10.86 -4.63
N LEU A 934 15.63 10.00 -5.20
CA LEU A 934 14.32 10.33 -5.75
C LEU A 934 13.24 9.74 -4.83
N LEU A 935 12.41 10.61 -4.28
CA LEU A 935 11.25 10.26 -3.46
C LEU A 935 9.98 10.38 -4.31
N THR A 936 8.98 9.51 -4.09
CA THR A 936 7.72 9.45 -4.85
C THR A 936 6.52 9.39 -3.91
N ASP A 937 5.37 9.92 -4.36
CA ASP A 937 4.09 9.90 -3.62
C ASP A 937 3.22 8.67 -3.92
N HIS A 938 3.69 7.75 -4.76
CA HIS A 938 2.99 6.53 -5.13
C HIS A 938 3.93 5.44 -5.62
N ALA A 939 3.42 4.21 -5.66
CA ALA A 939 4.17 3.06 -6.15
C ALA A 939 4.45 3.15 -7.66
N THR A 940 5.67 2.79 -8.03
CA THR A 940 6.12 2.68 -9.42
C THR A 940 7.24 1.63 -9.55
N GLY A 941 7.72 1.38 -10.77
CA GLY A 941 8.91 0.59 -11.05
C GLY A 941 10.11 1.48 -11.39
N ALA A 942 11.31 1.10 -10.95
CA ALA A 942 12.56 1.81 -11.23
C ALA A 942 13.69 0.89 -11.69
N ALA A 943 14.61 1.43 -12.48
CA ALA A 943 15.81 0.74 -12.94
C ALA A 943 17.03 1.67 -13.01
N SER A 944 18.23 1.07 -12.96
CA SER A 944 19.50 1.71 -13.32
C SER A 944 20.18 0.89 -14.40
N TRP A 945 19.95 1.24 -15.67
CA TRP A 945 20.41 0.44 -16.81
C TRP A 945 21.85 0.75 -17.24
N GLN A 946 22.26 2.01 -17.08
CA GLN A 946 23.61 2.50 -17.33
C GLN A 946 24.12 3.26 -16.11
N GLN A 947 25.44 3.43 -16.05
CA GLN A 947 26.10 4.18 -15.00
C GLN A 947 25.53 5.61 -14.92
N GLY A 948 25.26 6.08 -13.71
CA GLY A 948 24.69 7.40 -13.44
C GLY A 948 23.22 7.56 -13.86
N TRP A 949 22.57 6.51 -14.39
CA TRP A 949 21.16 6.57 -14.80
C TRP A 949 20.25 6.06 -13.70
N LEU A 950 19.16 6.78 -13.47
CA LEU A 950 18.04 6.33 -12.66
C LEU A 950 16.75 6.61 -13.45
N GLU A 951 16.00 5.57 -13.79
CA GLU A 951 14.71 5.71 -14.48
C GLU A 951 13.56 5.17 -13.63
N VAL A 952 12.42 5.85 -13.73
CA VAL A 952 11.14 5.44 -13.13
C VAL A 952 10.08 5.38 -14.21
N MET A 953 9.32 4.29 -14.23
CA MET A 953 8.17 4.18 -15.13
C MET A 953 7.07 5.13 -14.64
N VAL A 954 6.31 5.67 -15.56
CA VAL A 954 5.34 6.72 -15.26
C VAL A 954 3.93 6.28 -15.60
N GLU A 955 3.75 5.67 -16.78
CA GLU A 955 2.44 5.26 -17.27
C GLU A 955 2.62 4.21 -18.37
N ARG A 956 1.64 3.32 -18.51
CA ARG A 956 1.71 2.21 -19.48
C ARG A 956 0.38 2.06 -20.21
N ARG A 957 0.44 1.72 -21.50
CA ARG A 957 -0.72 1.45 -22.34
C ARG A 957 -0.51 0.24 -23.23
N THR A 958 -1.24 -0.83 -22.96
CA THR A 958 -1.20 -2.09 -23.69
C THR A 958 -2.61 -2.46 -24.14
N PHE A 959 -2.80 -2.84 -25.41
CA PHE A 959 -4.11 -3.21 -25.95
C PHE A 959 -4.43 -4.69 -25.76
N TYR A 960 -3.38 -5.51 -25.65
CA TYR A 960 -3.52 -6.95 -25.57
C TYR A 960 -3.34 -7.46 -24.14
N ASP A 961 -4.02 -8.57 -23.86
CA ASP A 961 -3.81 -9.38 -22.67
C ASP A 961 -2.44 -10.08 -22.75
N ASP A 962 -1.78 -10.22 -21.60
CA ASP A 962 -0.48 -10.88 -21.46
C ASP A 962 -0.59 -12.38 -21.10
N ALA A 963 -1.79 -12.95 -21.24
CA ALA A 963 -2.10 -14.36 -21.00
C ALA A 963 -1.81 -14.81 -19.56
N ARG A 964 -2.16 -13.97 -18.58
CA ARG A 964 -2.14 -14.30 -17.14
C ARG A 964 -3.50 -14.39 -16.47
N GLY A 965 -4.59 -14.25 -17.25
CA GLY A 965 -5.94 -14.62 -16.82
C GLY A 965 -6.91 -13.45 -16.75
N MET A 966 -6.42 -12.20 -16.67
CA MET A 966 -7.27 -10.99 -16.64
C MET A 966 -8.18 -10.91 -17.88
N GLY A 967 -7.64 -11.22 -19.06
CA GLY A 967 -8.41 -11.35 -20.31
C GLY A 967 -8.66 -10.02 -21.03
N GLU A 968 -7.90 -8.97 -20.72
CA GLU A 968 -7.94 -7.68 -21.41
C GLU A 968 -6.58 -6.96 -21.35
N GLY A 969 -6.38 -5.92 -22.15
CA GLY A 969 -5.22 -5.02 -22.04
C GLY A 969 -5.47 -3.87 -21.05
N VAL A 970 -4.48 -3.02 -20.83
CA VAL A 970 -4.60 -1.79 -20.02
C VAL A 970 -4.82 -0.59 -20.94
N THR A 971 -6.07 -0.17 -21.13
CA THR A 971 -6.45 0.94 -22.04
C THR A 971 -7.29 2.05 -21.39
N ASP A 972 -7.41 2.03 -20.07
CA ASP A 972 -8.26 2.92 -19.27
C ASP A 972 -7.43 3.98 -18.51
N GLN A 973 -6.34 4.44 -19.11
CA GLN A 973 -5.47 5.48 -18.55
C GLN A 973 -6.25 6.74 -18.19
N LYS A 974 -5.88 7.37 -17.08
CA LYS A 974 -6.49 8.60 -16.57
C LYS A 974 -5.44 9.70 -16.46
N ARG A 975 -5.91 10.95 -16.33
CA ARG A 975 -5.02 12.08 -16.07
C ARG A 975 -4.44 11.92 -14.66
N THR A 976 -3.14 11.71 -14.56
CA THR A 976 -2.44 11.34 -13.31
C THR A 976 -1.45 12.45 -12.94
N VAL A 977 -1.28 12.69 -11.63
CA VAL A 977 -0.28 13.62 -11.09
C VAL A 977 0.67 12.82 -10.22
N GLY A 978 1.93 12.70 -10.64
CA GLY A 978 3.00 12.13 -9.84
C GLY A 978 3.86 13.23 -9.22
N ARG A 979 4.17 13.13 -7.93
CA ARG A 979 4.97 14.12 -7.20
C ARG A 979 6.26 13.51 -6.69
N TYR A 980 7.32 14.31 -6.73
CA TYR A 980 8.64 13.85 -6.36
C TYR A 980 9.43 14.91 -5.62
N TRP A 981 10.30 14.44 -4.74
CA TRP A 981 11.45 15.22 -4.26
C TRP A 981 12.72 14.63 -4.84
N LEU A 982 13.56 15.48 -5.41
CA LEU A 982 14.90 15.14 -5.86
C LEU A 982 15.92 15.79 -4.93
N LEU A 983 16.75 14.96 -4.31
CA LEU A 983 17.75 15.40 -3.34
C LEU A 983 19.14 14.94 -3.78
N VAL A 984 20.09 15.87 -3.87
CA VAL A 984 21.50 15.59 -4.13
C VAL A 984 22.29 15.91 -2.86
N GLU A 985 22.97 14.90 -2.32
CA GLU A 985 23.67 14.98 -1.04
C GLU A 985 25.14 14.57 -1.18
N ASN A 986 25.98 15.10 -0.30
CA ASN A 986 27.33 14.60 -0.12
C ASN A 986 27.28 13.34 0.78
N SER A 987 27.91 12.27 0.32
CA SER A 987 27.99 10.97 0.98
C SER A 987 29.47 10.61 1.21
N GLN A 988 29.77 10.02 2.37
CA GLN A 988 31.08 9.39 2.64
C GLN A 988 31.23 8.01 1.95
N GLY A 989 30.25 7.63 1.11
CA GLY A 989 30.18 6.39 0.37
C GLY A 989 29.07 5.46 0.85
N PRO A 990 28.89 4.32 0.17
CA PRO A 990 27.84 3.36 0.49
C PRO A 990 28.02 2.72 1.87
N GLU A 991 26.94 2.64 2.64
CA GLU A 991 26.92 1.90 3.91
C GLU A 991 26.73 0.39 3.68
N PRO A 992 27.18 -0.48 4.62
CA PRO A 992 26.90 -1.91 4.54
C PRO A 992 25.41 -2.24 4.43
N VAL A 993 24.59 -1.47 5.16
CA VAL A 993 23.13 -1.47 5.07
C VAL A 993 22.71 -0.10 4.58
N ALA A 994 22.17 -0.05 3.36
CA ALA A 994 21.74 1.20 2.76
C ALA A 994 20.57 1.82 3.52
N ARG A 995 20.66 3.12 3.79
CA ARG A 995 19.64 3.90 4.50
C ARG A 995 19.47 5.25 3.83
N LEU A 996 18.24 5.77 3.89
CA LEU A 996 17.97 7.15 3.52
C LEU A 996 18.65 8.11 4.51
N SER A 997 18.99 9.31 4.04
CA SER A 997 19.40 10.39 4.93
C SER A 997 18.22 10.85 5.80
N LEU A 998 18.51 11.56 6.90
CA LEU A 998 17.47 12.16 7.71
C LEU A 998 16.63 13.15 6.89
N ALA A 999 17.28 13.94 6.02
CA ALA A 999 16.62 14.84 5.08
C ALA A 999 15.64 14.11 4.16
N ALA A 1000 16.04 12.98 3.57
CA ALA A 1000 15.19 12.19 2.70
C ALA A 1000 13.99 11.56 3.45
N HIS A 1001 14.18 11.09 4.69
CA HIS A 1001 13.06 10.60 5.52
C HIS A 1001 12.02 11.71 5.78
N HIS A 1002 12.46 12.91 6.16
CA HIS A 1002 11.56 14.05 6.39
C HIS A 1002 10.78 14.42 5.11
N LEU A 1003 11.49 14.60 3.98
CA LEU A 1003 10.83 14.91 2.70
C LEU A 1003 9.88 13.82 2.24
N SER A 1004 10.20 12.54 2.50
CA SER A 1004 9.35 11.40 2.16
C SER A 1004 8.08 11.41 3.00
N ASN A 1005 8.20 11.67 4.31
CA ASN A 1005 7.05 11.78 5.21
C ASN A 1005 6.18 12.99 4.83
N ASP A 1006 6.76 14.13 4.49
CA ASP A 1006 6.02 15.32 4.06
C ASP A 1006 5.25 15.07 2.76
N LEU A 1007 5.86 14.32 1.83
CA LEU A 1007 5.29 13.95 0.54
C LEU A 1007 4.14 12.93 0.66
N ASN A 1008 4.32 11.92 1.52
CA ASN A 1008 3.34 10.83 1.69
C ASN A 1008 2.23 11.15 2.70
N TYR A 1009 2.43 12.14 3.58
CA TYR A 1009 1.43 12.60 4.54
C TYR A 1009 1.17 14.10 4.42
N PRO A 1010 0.72 14.61 3.26
CA PRO A 1010 0.50 16.04 3.05
C PRO A 1010 -0.62 16.58 3.93
N THR A 1011 -0.52 17.88 4.26
CA THR A 1011 -1.58 18.56 5.00
C THR A 1011 -2.72 18.99 4.07
N ILE A 1012 -3.97 18.91 4.55
CA ILE A 1012 -5.16 19.33 3.82
C ILE A 1012 -5.65 20.64 4.41
N PRO A 1013 -5.68 21.75 3.64
CA PRO A 1013 -6.27 23.00 4.08
C PRO A 1013 -7.79 22.87 4.25
N LEU A 1014 -8.29 23.16 5.45
CA LEU A 1014 -9.70 23.17 5.78
C LEU A 1014 -10.19 24.62 5.98
N ILE A 1015 -11.08 25.08 5.10
CA ILE A 1015 -11.62 26.42 5.07
C ILE A 1015 -12.88 26.49 5.93
N ASN A 1016 -12.95 27.50 6.80
CA ASN A 1016 -14.14 27.78 7.59
C ASN A 1016 -15.21 28.51 6.73
N GLU A 1017 -16.35 27.84 6.53
CA GLU A 1017 -17.45 28.32 5.68
C GLU A 1017 -18.70 28.80 6.45
N GLY A 1018 -18.72 28.74 7.78
CA GLY A 1018 -19.96 29.09 8.50
C GLY A 1018 -19.87 29.42 9.99
N ILE A 1019 -18.72 29.21 10.61
CA ILE A 1019 -18.50 29.56 12.03
C ILE A 1019 -17.88 30.97 12.12
N ASN A 1020 -18.33 31.77 13.07
CA ASN A 1020 -17.71 33.08 13.29
C ASN A 1020 -16.28 32.90 13.82
N ALA A 1021 -15.35 33.75 13.39
CA ALA A 1021 -13.94 33.59 13.72
C ALA A 1021 -13.66 33.62 15.24
N ASP A 1022 -14.49 34.28 16.04
CA ASP A 1022 -14.40 34.35 17.50
C ASP A 1022 -14.87 33.07 18.22
N GLN A 1023 -15.47 32.13 17.50
CA GLN A 1023 -15.96 30.86 18.04
C GLN A 1023 -14.92 29.73 17.98
N LEU A 1024 -13.81 29.91 17.27
CA LEU A 1024 -12.69 28.97 17.17
C LEU A 1024 -11.44 29.53 17.87
N ASN A 1025 -10.76 28.68 18.63
CA ASN A 1025 -9.43 28.94 19.14
C ASN A 1025 -8.41 29.00 18.00
N SER A 1026 -7.29 29.68 18.22
CA SER A 1026 -6.23 29.84 17.22
C SER A 1026 -5.50 28.54 16.88
N GLY A 1027 -5.46 27.58 17.81
CA GLY A 1027 -4.86 26.27 17.61
C GLY A 1027 -5.14 25.31 18.76
N ALA A 1028 -4.89 24.02 18.53
CA ALA A 1028 -4.91 22.92 19.48
C ALA A 1028 -3.61 22.10 19.31
N HIS A 1029 -2.75 22.10 20.33
CA HIS A 1029 -1.49 21.37 20.33
C HIS A 1029 -1.66 20.05 21.11
N LEU A 1030 -1.64 18.93 20.39
CA LEU A 1030 -1.88 17.59 20.96
C LEU A 1030 -0.61 16.98 21.55
N MET A 1031 0.55 17.60 21.30
CA MET A 1031 1.83 17.24 21.90
C MET A 1031 2.55 18.48 22.43
N THR A 1032 3.19 18.31 23.59
CA THR A 1032 3.99 19.36 24.22
C THR A 1032 5.44 19.38 23.74
N ARG A 1033 5.93 18.28 23.15
CA ARG A 1033 7.30 18.12 22.63
C ARG A 1033 7.30 17.27 21.36
N PRO A 1034 8.18 17.55 20.39
CA PRO A 1034 8.33 16.69 19.21
C PRO A 1034 8.87 15.31 19.59
N LEU A 1035 8.54 14.31 18.77
CA LEU A 1035 9.21 13.01 18.82
C LEU A 1035 10.66 13.14 18.34
N PRO A 1036 11.57 12.25 18.82
CA PRO A 1036 12.92 12.16 18.27
C PRO A 1036 12.90 12.07 16.74
N CYS A 1037 13.84 12.72 16.05
CA CYS A 1037 13.80 12.86 14.60
C CYS A 1037 13.71 11.55 13.79
N PRO A 1038 14.39 10.43 14.14
CA PRO A 1038 14.21 9.18 13.41
C PRO A 1038 12.90 8.44 13.78
N LEU A 1039 12.16 8.90 14.79
CA LEU A 1039 10.96 8.21 15.27
C LEU A 1039 9.71 8.74 14.57
N HIS A 1040 9.13 7.95 13.69
CA HIS A 1040 7.90 8.27 12.97
C HIS A 1040 6.67 7.65 13.65
N LEU A 1041 5.62 8.45 13.84
CA LEU A 1041 4.31 7.96 14.29
C LEU A 1041 3.57 7.34 13.10
N MET A 1042 3.62 6.01 12.98
CA MET A 1042 2.99 5.30 11.86
C MET A 1042 1.46 5.39 11.93
N THR A 1043 0.88 5.12 13.10
CA THR A 1043 -0.57 5.31 13.33
C THR A 1043 -0.86 5.53 14.81
N PHE A 1044 -1.94 6.27 15.08
CA PHE A 1044 -2.57 6.38 16.40
C PHE A 1044 -4.09 6.31 16.18
N ARG A 1045 -4.70 5.19 16.57
CA ARG A 1045 -6.10 4.88 16.26
C ARG A 1045 -6.87 4.34 17.44
N THR A 1046 -8.10 4.78 17.63
CA THR A 1046 -9.03 4.20 18.61
C THR A 1046 -9.35 2.75 18.25
N LEU A 1047 -9.27 1.88 19.25
CA LEU A 1047 -9.63 0.47 19.13
C LEU A 1047 -11.14 0.28 19.22
N PRO A 1048 -11.69 -0.76 18.58
CA PRO A 1048 -13.12 -1.03 18.64
C PRO A 1048 -13.55 -1.62 19.99
N GLU A 1049 -14.79 -1.36 20.39
CA GLU A 1049 -15.42 -2.09 21.51
C GLU A 1049 -15.64 -3.55 21.09
N PRO A 1050 -15.12 -4.57 21.81
CA PRO A 1050 -15.16 -5.96 21.36
C PRO A 1050 -16.57 -6.52 21.09
N GLN A 1051 -17.58 -6.01 21.80
CA GLN A 1051 -18.99 -6.41 21.63
C GLN A 1051 -19.60 -5.84 20.33
N TYR A 1052 -19.10 -4.70 19.87
CA TYR A 1052 -19.62 -3.96 18.72
C TYR A 1052 -18.48 -3.49 17.81
N PRO A 1053 -17.68 -4.42 17.26
CA PRO A 1053 -16.35 -4.11 16.75
C PRO A 1053 -16.32 -3.21 15.51
N SER A 1054 -17.46 -3.08 14.82
CA SER A 1054 -17.62 -2.20 13.65
C SER A 1054 -18.43 -0.94 13.93
N LEU A 1055 -19.02 -0.80 15.12
CA LEU A 1055 -20.05 0.21 15.40
C LEU A 1055 -19.66 1.19 16.49
N LEU A 1056 -18.90 0.76 17.50
CA LEU A 1056 -18.57 1.62 18.64
C LEU A 1056 -17.06 1.70 18.89
N PRO A 1057 -16.53 2.92 19.12
CA PRO A 1057 -15.17 3.11 19.60
C PRO A 1057 -15.04 2.66 21.06
N SER A 1058 -13.86 2.18 21.45
CA SER A 1058 -13.52 1.90 22.84
C SER A 1058 -12.77 3.08 23.47
N ARG A 1059 -12.42 2.94 24.76
CA ARG A 1059 -11.57 3.90 25.48
C ARG A 1059 -10.07 3.61 25.35
N THR A 1060 -9.67 2.67 24.50
CA THR A 1060 -8.27 2.31 24.28
C THR A 1060 -7.86 2.68 22.86
N ALA A 1061 -6.60 3.03 22.70
CA ALA A 1061 -6.01 3.38 21.41
C ALA A 1061 -4.76 2.53 21.15
N LEU A 1062 -4.52 2.28 19.87
CA LEU A 1062 -3.31 1.64 19.35
C LEU A 1062 -2.38 2.73 18.84
N MET A 1063 -1.14 2.74 19.33
CA MET A 1063 -0.06 3.59 18.83
C MET A 1063 1.04 2.71 18.24
N ILE A 1064 1.46 2.99 17.00
CA ILE A 1064 2.58 2.31 16.35
C ILE A 1064 3.65 3.34 16.02
N LEU A 1065 4.87 3.06 16.47
CA LEU A 1065 6.04 3.89 16.24
C LEU A 1065 7.03 3.13 15.35
N HIS A 1066 7.56 3.79 14.34
CA HIS A 1066 8.57 3.27 13.43
C HIS A 1066 9.86 4.06 13.59
N ASN A 1067 10.97 3.41 13.91
CA ASN A 1067 12.28 4.04 13.92
C ASN A 1067 12.89 4.02 12.52
N GLN A 1068 12.73 5.12 11.78
CA GLN A 1068 13.34 5.40 10.48
C GLN A 1068 14.83 5.74 10.66
N ALA A 1069 15.64 4.71 10.92
CA ALA A 1069 17.08 4.88 11.09
C ALA A 1069 17.71 5.59 9.88
N SER A 1070 18.36 6.73 10.11
CA SER A 1070 19.02 7.52 9.08
C SER A 1070 20.44 7.03 8.78
N SER A 1071 20.90 7.31 7.57
CA SER A 1071 22.28 7.05 7.14
C SER A 1071 23.27 7.87 7.96
N CYS A 1072 24.40 7.25 8.32
CA CYS A 1072 25.49 7.93 9.01
C CYS A 1072 26.52 8.53 8.04
N THR A 1073 26.43 8.22 6.74
CA THR A 1073 27.39 8.68 5.74
C THR A 1073 27.02 10.00 5.09
N THR A 1074 25.83 10.54 5.35
CA THR A 1074 25.42 11.86 4.86
C THR A 1074 25.45 12.90 5.99
N SER A 1075 25.84 14.13 5.66
CA SER A 1075 25.99 15.23 6.62
C SER A 1075 24.76 16.17 6.68
N ALA A 1076 23.60 15.71 6.21
CA ALA A 1076 22.44 16.58 6.02
C ALA A 1076 21.83 17.03 7.36
N SER A 1077 21.90 18.33 7.64
CA SER A 1077 21.25 18.97 8.78
C SER A 1077 19.75 19.15 8.49
N VAL A 1078 18.88 18.72 9.39
CA VAL A 1078 17.45 19.06 9.38
C VAL A 1078 17.21 20.16 10.40
N ALA A 1079 16.65 21.30 9.97
CA ALA A 1079 16.55 22.51 10.81
C ALA A 1079 15.68 22.30 12.07
N THR A 1080 14.68 21.42 11.99
CA THR A 1080 13.82 21.02 13.12
C THR A 1080 14.49 20.00 14.05
N CYS A 1081 15.70 19.55 13.70
CA CYS A 1081 16.51 18.58 14.41
C CYS A 1081 17.85 19.24 14.79
N SER A 1082 17.80 20.34 15.56
CA SER A 1082 18.98 21.03 16.08
C SER A 1082 19.69 20.18 17.16
N GLY A 1083 20.39 19.13 16.71
CA GLY A 1083 21.21 18.26 17.54
C GLY A 1083 20.54 16.92 17.83
N LEU A 1084 21.20 15.83 17.42
CA LEU A 1084 20.96 14.46 17.89
C LEU A 1084 21.19 14.27 19.42
N ASN A 1085 21.11 15.34 20.21
CA ASN A 1085 21.13 15.34 21.68
C ASN A 1085 19.76 14.95 22.27
N ASP A 1086 18.71 14.84 21.46
CA ASP A 1086 17.39 14.34 21.89
C ASP A 1086 17.34 12.80 21.84
N SER A 1087 18.32 12.15 22.47
CA SER A 1087 18.10 10.76 22.87
C SER A 1087 17.13 10.74 24.06
N PRO A 1088 16.15 9.81 24.09
CA PRO A 1088 15.31 9.68 25.26
C PRO A 1088 16.20 9.40 26.47
N PHE A 1089 16.11 10.25 27.50
CA PHE A 1089 16.69 9.91 28.80
C PHE A 1089 16.13 8.55 29.25
N PRO A 1090 16.94 7.65 29.84
CA PRO A 1090 16.43 6.45 30.48
C PRO A 1090 15.36 6.87 31.51
N GLY A 1091 14.11 6.42 31.31
CA GLY A 1091 12.97 6.83 32.13
C GLY A 1091 12.11 7.98 31.59
N THR A 1092 12.26 8.37 30.31
CA THR A 1092 11.34 9.36 29.69
C THR A 1092 9.91 8.80 29.61
N LYS A 1093 9.05 9.19 30.55
CA LYS A 1093 7.61 9.01 30.43
C LYS A 1093 7.09 9.97 29.37
N LEU A 1094 6.66 9.42 28.22
CA LEU A 1094 5.81 10.14 27.28
C LEU A 1094 4.50 10.43 28.01
N THR A 1095 4.36 11.68 28.48
CA THR A 1095 3.12 12.14 29.09
C THR A 1095 2.31 12.72 27.95
N LEU A 1096 1.45 11.88 27.36
CA LEU A 1096 0.34 12.37 26.53
C LEU A 1096 -0.55 13.14 27.51
N GLN A 1097 -0.68 14.46 27.32
CA GLN A 1097 -1.52 15.28 28.18
C GLN A 1097 -2.99 14.99 27.92
#